data_AF-A0A849Z450-F1
#
_entry.id   AF-A0A849Z450-F1
#
_cell.length_a   1.000
_cell.length_b   1.000
_cell.length_c   1.000
_cell.angle_alpha   90.00
_cell.angle_beta   90.00
_cell.angle_gamma   90.00
#
_symmetry.space_group_name_H-M   'P 1'
#
loop_
_entity.id
_entity.type
_entity.pdbx_description
1 polymer ?
#
loop_
_entity_poly.entity_id
_entity_poly.type
_entity_poly.pdbx_seq_one_letter_code
_entity_poly.pdbx_strand_id
1 'polypeptide(L)'
;MAGSDRPNARDSSPDDFPLIPKAPRMPSAGAGGSVRPPPATEEGYSLRPPPTGIESSYSLRPPGDGVEAARPRRKRGVRPTPRAGLAPSSVPASRRFTNVSRILSLILCFAFALVGAIPVLAGVLVRTDAVRVWAADKTSQLIEEQLGARATYEIHVEPWPLSLALENVVVEGDDDAGPFLKVERASVRPRIFSLLGGKLDAGDVEVTGARARVVVQDGELKSFRPKLPEKESEDTGTGRPPFESLSITDADVDLNLEGVLARVHEVDVDLGIESDGAMEVALRAGGATMTRKRAWPGRPDEDAVDEDRLCKLETRLRYEPDGEILLVRRLLLEAAADFDPDIGTRPACDLVPGDWRRVSVGAGALRIPVGALIAGGEMPPIEGRVSATVPASIIHRFLNFPHATGTASLELDIKPEPGSKFPTAAGRVQAAMIGIDGKVFSDSFDARLTWKNERLLVDEARAVWGDGTFLIHDVVLSPFEPGITLEAREIVADGVTIQGLLRDLGAHPQSHVGWDIAHVDIPKFGGTLDPLALSGDLTARTKDFGVYDRPPHREGRKRMVSVDRGDVTGKLAIGPGAVTLQGMHLRTPKSEVFTTVKLGYNDDFGIDVGKGTKVDLGELSPLVAVDIGGVVDVEAHGVGTFEMPRVEGTIAAKDFSIGGFDAGNIRHAKVVFMPLWLELADVELEKNQSYLVSPRLKVAFDAGADVLVDADVEALKAPYLQIADFL
;
A
#
# COMPACT_ATOMS: atom_id res chain seq x y z
N MET A 1 -53.36 -25.66 9.48
CA MET A 1 -54.26 -26.55 10.24
C MET A 1 -53.38 -27.65 10.82
N ALA A 2 -52.66 -27.40 11.92
CA ALA A 2 -53.04 -27.43 13.33
C ALA A 2 -52.73 -28.82 13.97
N GLY A 3 -51.88 -28.81 15.01
CA GLY A 3 -51.44 -29.95 15.83
C GLY A 3 -49.91 -29.96 15.97
N SER A 4 -49.30 -29.11 16.81
CA SER A 4 -49.12 -29.22 18.27
C SER A 4 -48.26 -30.42 18.71
N ASP A 5 -47.01 -30.15 19.08
CA ASP A 5 -46.36 -30.75 20.25
C ASP A 5 -45.08 -29.97 20.60
N ARG A 6 -45.08 -29.36 21.79
CA ARG A 6 -43.91 -28.83 22.50
C ARG A 6 -43.87 -29.51 23.86
N PRO A 7 -42.71 -30.02 24.33
CA PRO A 7 -42.52 -30.28 25.74
C PRO A 7 -41.83 -29.12 26.46
N ASN A 8 -42.16 -29.03 27.74
CA ASN A 8 -41.89 -27.97 28.70
C ASN A 8 -40.40 -27.70 28.96
N ALA A 9 -40.03 -26.41 28.94
CA ALA A 9 -38.82 -25.90 29.59
C ALA A 9 -39.12 -25.70 31.09
N ARG A 10 -38.28 -26.29 31.95
CA ARG A 10 -38.25 -25.99 33.38
C ARG A 10 -37.33 -24.81 33.63
N ASP A 11 -37.87 -23.80 34.30
CA ASP A 11 -37.14 -22.76 35.01
C ASP A 11 -36.05 -23.36 35.91
N SER A 12 -34.83 -22.89 35.74
CA SER A 12 -33.79 -22.97 36.77
C SER A 12 -33.14 -21.59 36.87
N SER A 13 -33.43 -20.94 38.01
CA SER A 13 -32.88 -19.66 38.43
C SER A 13 -31.37 -19.79 38.69
N PRO A 14 -30.53 -18.83 38.28
CA PRO A 14 -29.10 -18.85 38.55
C PRO A 14 -28.78 -17.88 39.71
N ASP A 15 -28.84 -18.35 40.95
CA ASP A 15 -28.31 -17.61 42.10
C ASP A 15 -27.84 -18.63 43.15
N ASP A 16 -26.60 -19.08 43.03
CA ASP A 16 -25.75 -19.52 44.16
C ASP A 16 -24.38 -19.96 43.61
N PHE A 17 -23.49 -18.99 43.38
CA PHE A 17 -22.06 -19.24 43.26
C PHE A 17 -21.37 -18.90 44.59
N PRO A 18 -20.53 -19.79 45.15
CA PRO A 18 -19.79 -19.49 46.36
C PRO A 18 -18.69 -18.46 46.07
N LEU A 19 -18.63 -17.46 46.95
CA LEU A 19 -17.66 -16.37 47.00
C LEU A 19 -16.21 -16.89 47.00
N ILE A 20 -15.45 -16.54 45.97
CA ILE A 20 -14.00 -16.69 45.90
C ILE A 20 -13.36 -15.68 46.89
N PRO A 21 -12.42 -16.09 47.77
CA PRO A 21 -11.76 -15.16 48.68
C PRO A 21 -10.86 -14.18 47.93
N LYS A 22 -11.08 -12.89 48.20
CA LYS A 22 -10.24 -11.77 47.73
C LYS A 22 -8.78 -11.97 48.16
N ALA A 23 -7.87 -11.87 47.20
CA ALA A 23 -6.43 -11.82 47.44
C ALA A 23 -6.06 -10.63 48.36
N PRO A 24 -5.03 -10.77 49.22
CA PRO A 24 -4.63 -9.72 50.13
C PRO A 24 -3.99 -8.54 49.37
N ARG A 25 -4.51 -7.33 49.63
CA ARG A 25 -3.92 -6.06 49.20
C ARG A 25 -2.53 -5.90 49.83
N MET A 26 -1.50 -5.81 49.00
CA MET A 26 -0.19 -5.31 49.46
C MET A 26 -0.26 -3.80 49.77
N PRO A 27 0.46 -3.33 50.80
CA PRO A 27 0.44 -1.93 51.21
C PRO A 27 1.24 -1.05 50.24
N SER A 28 0.63 0.07 49.85
CA SER A 28 1.27 1.18 49.17
C SER A 28 2.30 1.84 50.10
N ALA A 29 3.58 1.73 49.77
CA ALA A 29 4.63 2.57 50.33
C ALA A 29 4.88 3.75 49.38
N GLY A 30 4.60 4.95 49.87
CA GLY A 30 4.98 6.20 49.21
C GLY A 30 6.34 6.71 49.66
N ALA A 31 6.84 7.65 48.86
CA ALA A 31 7.85 8.67 49.12
C ALA A 31 9.35 8.30 48.97
N GLY A 32 9.96 8.93 47.96
CA GLY A 32 11.13 9.79 48.18
C GLY A 32 12.51 9.19 47.91
N GLY A 33 13.07 9.49 46.73
CA GLY A 33 14.50 9.27 46.49
C GLY A 33 14.94 9.77 45.12
N SER A 34 15.46 11.01 45.07
CA SER A 34 16.17 11.52 43.89
C SER A 34 17.45 10.71 43.69
N VAL A 35 17.62 10.11 42.51
CA VAL A 35 18.89 9.48 42.11
C VAL A 35 19.47 10.28 40.95
N ARG A 36 20.64 10.87 41.20
CA ARG A 36 21.51 11.50 40.20
C ARG A 36 21.98 10.45 39.17
N PRO A 37 22.13 10.82 37.89
CA PRO A 37 22.78 9.94 36.94
C PRO A 37 24.29 9.85 37.21
N PRO A 38 24.93 8.68 36.96
CA PRO A 38 26.38 8.51 37.07
C PRO A 38 27.10 9.19 35.89
N PRO A 39 28.40 9.53 36.04
CA PRO A 39 29.17 10.18 35.00
C PRO A 39 29.51 9.19 33.87
N ALA A 40 29.29 9.65 32.63
CA ALA A 40 29.78 8.98 31.44
C ALA A 40 31.31 8.95 31.46
N THR A 41 31.88 7.76 31.40
CA THR A 41 33.30 7.54 31.14
C THR A 41 33.48 7.36 29.64
N GLU A 42 34.30 8.24 29.08
CA GLU A 42 34.85 8.16 27.73
C GLU A 42 35.78 6.93 27.62
N GLU A 43 35.46 5.99 26.73
CA GLU A 43 36.50 5.26 25.98
C GLU A 43 36.00 5.07 24.54
N GLY A 44 36.80 5.60 23.61
CA GLY A 44 36.44 5.76 22.21
C GLY A 44 36.69 4.53 21.36
N TYR A 45 35.84 4.36 20.36
CA TYR A 45 36.23 3.81 19.07
C TYR A 45 35.70 4.73 17.96
N SER A 46 36.65 5.41 17.32
CA SER A 46 36.46 6.24 16.13
C SER A 46 36.20 5.34 14.93
N LEU A 47 34.97 5.33 14.42
CA LEU A 47 34.65 4.81 13.09
C LEU A 47 34.54 6.00 12.12
N ARG A 48 35.53 6.06 11.23
CA ARG A 48 35.62 7.05 10.13
C ARG A 48 34.45 6.88 9.15
N PRO A 49 33.87 7.96 8.63
CA PRO A 49 32.99 7.89 7.46
C PRO A 49 33.81 7.56 6.19
N PRO A 50 33.22 6.89 5.18
CA PRO A 50 33.87 6.64 3.90
C PRO A 50 34.06 7.97 3.13
N PRO A 51 35.13 8.11 2.32
CA PRO A 51 35.39 9.33 1.58
C PRO A 51 34.46 9.45 0.37
N THR A 52 33.74 10.56 0.31
CA THR A 52 33.16 11.10 -0.93
C THR A 52 34.28 11.75 -1.74
N GLY A 53 34.53 11.24 -2.94
CA GLY A 53 35.54 11.82 -3.83
C GLY A 53 35.65 11.09 -5.17
N ILE A 54 34.86 11.50 -6.15
CA ILE A 54 35.21 11.37 -7.57
C ILE A 54 34.94 12.74 -8.22
N GLU A 55 35.89 13.65 -8.05
CA GLU A 55 36.19 14.65 -9.08
C GLU A 55 37.19 14.00 -10.04
N SER A 56 36.90 14.04 -11.35
CA SER A 56 37.96 13.99 -12.35
C SER A 56 37.64 14.96 -13.48
N SER A 57 38.35 16.08 -13.41
CA SER A 57 38.54 17.08 -14.45
C SER A 57 39.90 16.82 -15.10
N TYR A 58 39.92 16.58 -16.42
CA TYR A 58 41.08 16.72 -17.33
C TYR A 58 40.46 16.88 -18.74
N SER A 59 40.91 17.71 -19.68
CA SER A 59 42.16 18.45 -19.84
C SER A 59 41.96 19.49 -20.96
N LEU A 60 42.59 20.66 -20.80
CA LEU A 60 42.69 21.75 -21.78
C LEU A 60 43.93 21.57 -22.69
N ARG A 61 43.72 21.59 -24.03
CA ARG A 61 44.53 22.25 -25.12
C ARG A 61 46.02 21.85 -25.31
N PRO A 62 46.78 22.31 -26.35
CA PRO A 62 46.52 23.24 -27.49
C PRO A 62 47.08 22.68 -28.86
N PRO A 63 47.74 23.46 -29.76
CA PRO A 63 47.23 24.08 -30.98
C PRO A 63 47.87 23.51 -32.29
N GLY A 64 47.41 23.95 -33.46
CA GLY A 64 48.08 23.66 -34.74
C GLY A 64 47.60 24.57 -35.88
N ASP A 65 48.44 25.52 -36.24
CA ASP A 65 48.30 26.42 -37.40
C ASP A 65 48.52 25.70 -38.74
N GLY A 66 47.78 26.16 -39.76
CA GLY A 66 48.39 26.54 -41.05
C GLY A 66 48.29 25.60 -42.25
N VAL A 67 48.11 26.25 -43.41
CA VAL A 67 48.42 25.79 -44.80
C VAL A 67 47.35 24.88 -45.43
N GLU A 68 46.87 24.99 -46.68
CA GLU A 68 46.89 25.93 -47.80
C GLU A 68 46.02 25.24 -48.89
N ALA A 69 45.49 26.01 -49.85
CA ALA A 69 45.02 25.59 -51.18
C ALA A 69 43.82 24.61 -51.33
N ALA A 70 42.76 25.08 -52.00
CA ALA A 70 42.54 24.82 -53.43
C ALA A 70 41.06 24.96 -53.83
N ARG A 71 40.81 25.81 -54.84
CA ARG A 71 39.58 25.83 -55.66
C ARG A 71 39.53 24.59 -56.59
N PRO A 72 38.35 24.25 -57.16
CA PRO A 72 38.00 24.73 -58.53
C PRO A 72 36.49 25.10 -58.66
N ARG A 73 36.06 26.16 -59.38
CA ARG A 73 35.76 26.27 -60.85
C ARG A 73 35.02 25.02 -61.40
N ARG A 74 33.91 25.06 -62.16
CA ARG A 74 33.46 25.92 -63.29
C ARG A 74 32.07 25.39 -63.76
N LYS A 75 31.13 26.19 -64.27
CA LYS A 75 30.72 26.41 -65.71
C LYS A 75 29.43 27.28 -65.65
N ARG A 76 29.16 28.40 -66.32
CA ARG A 76 29.41 29.01 -67.65
C ARG A 76 28.68 28.35 -68.84
N GLY A 77 27.63 29.03 -69.31
CA GLY A 77 27.07 29.05 -70.69
C GLY A 77 26.43 30.44 -70.87
N VAL A 78 27.07 31.43 -71.52
CA VAL A 78 27.25 31.70 -72.96
C VAL A 78 26.02 32.35 -73.62
N ARG A 79 26.29 33.56 -74.14
CA ARG A 79 25.47 34.54 -74.88
C ARG A 79 25.40 34.18 -76.37
N PRO A 80 24.57 34.84 -77.20
CA PRO A 80 25.14 35.96 -77.97
C PRO A 80 24.18 37.16 -78.26
N THR A 81 24.82 38.32 -78.42
CA THR A 81 24.35 39.59 -79.01
C THR A 81 24.32 39.51 -80.55
N PRO A 82 23.65 40.42 -81.30
CA PRO A 82 24.18 41.76 -81.64
C PRO A 82 23.08 42.85 -81.62
N ARG A 83 23.31 44.17 -81.63
CA ARG A 83 24.14 44.97 -82.54
C ARG A 83 24.17 46.43 -82.05
N ALA A 84 25.29 47.11 -82.29
CA ALA A 84 25.48 48.55 -82.08
C ALA A 84 25.19 49.35 -83.36
N GLY A 85 24.81 50.62 -83.20
CA GLY A 85 24.75 51.66 -84.24
C GLY A 85 24.06 52.91 -83.67
N LEU A 86 24.84 53.88 -83.18
CA LEU A 86 25.13 55.18 -83.82
C LEU A 86 24.12 56.29 -83.44
N ALA A 87 24.67 57.39 -82.91
CA ALA A 87 24.04 58.60 -82.38
C ALA A 87 23.51 59.54 -83.50
N PRO A 88 23.16 60.84 -83.28
CA PRO A 88 22.75 61.63 -82.11
C PRO A 88 21.45 62.46 -82.39
N SER A 89 21.14 63.46 -81.53
CA SER A 89 20.03 64.46 -81.61
C SER A 89 18.67 63.91 -81.15
N SER A 90 17.80 64.63 -80.44
CA SER A 90 17.59 66.06 -80.26
C SER A 90 16.82 66.30 -78.95
N VAL A 91 17.04 67.45 -78.32
CA VAL A 91 16.18 68.00 -77.25
C VAL A 91 14.72 68.03 -77.71
N PRO A 92 13.75 67.76 -76.81
CA PRO A 92 12.63 68.67 -76.72
C PRO A 92 12.39 69.15 -75.29
N ALA A 93 12.41 70.47 -75.19
CA ALA A 93 11.56 71.32 -74.39
C ALA A 93 10.56 70.63 -73.43
N SER A 94 10.73 70.99 -72.16
CA SER A 94 9.68 71.42 -71.24
C SER A 94 8.29 70.77 -71.37
N ARG A 95 7.90 70.01 -70.35
CA ARG A 95 6.52 70.09 -69.82
C ARG A 95 6.54 69.91 -68.31
N ARG A 96 6.30 71.03 -67.63
CA ARG A 96 5.81 71.09 -66.25
C ARG A 96 4.53 70.25 -66.17
N PHE A 97 4.58 69.17 -65.41
CA PHE A 97 3.43 68.66 -64.67
C PHE A 97 3.90 68.51 -63.22
N THR A 98 3.92 69.61 -62.47
CA THR A 98 2.89 69.96 -61.49
C THR A 98 2.78 68.91 -60.38
N ASN A 99 3.49 69.17 -59.28
CA ASN A 99 3.14 69.04 -57.86
C ASN A 99 2.36 67.82 -57.31
N VAL A 100 1.73 66.96 -58.11
CA VAL A 100 0.83 65.90 -57.62
C VAL A 100 1.60 64.74 -57.03
N SER A 101 2.74 64.32 -57.60
CA SER A 101 3.54 63.23 -57.01
C SER A 101 4.23 63.63 -55.70
N ARG A 102 4.69 64.89 -55.61
CA ARG A 102 5.30 65.44 -54.39
C ARG A 102 4.27 65.68 -53.30
N ILE A 103 3.06 66.12 -53.66
CA ILE A 103 1.92 66.24 -52.75
C ILE A 103 1.41 64.85 -52.34
N LEU A 104 1.32 63.88 -53.25
CA LEU A 104 0.87 62.52 -52.94
C LEU A 104 1.86 61.82 -52.00
N SER A 105 3.18 61.94 -52.21
CA SER A 105 4.19 61.45 -51.27
C SER A 105 4.18 62.22 -49.95
N LEU A 106 3.94 63.53 -49.93
CA LEU A 106 3.76 64.29 -48.70
C LEU A 106 2.48 63.89 -47.95
N ILE A 107 1.39 63.63 -48.67
CA ILE A 107 0.13 63.13 -48.10
C ILE A 107 0.33 61.71 -47.56
N LEU A 108 1.03 60.83 -48.28
CA LEU A 108 1.34 59.48 -47.80
C LEU A 108 2.33 59.49 -46.63
N CYS A 109 3.37 60.32 -46.65
CA CYS A 109 4.27 60.48 -45.50
C CYS A 109 3.55 61.12 -44.31
N PHE A 110 2.68 62.10 -44.54
CA PHE A 110 1.87 62.70 -43.47
C PHE A 110 0.84 61.69 -42.96
N ALA A 111 0.22 60.89 -43.82
CA ALA A 111 -0.68 59.81 -43.44
C ALA A 111 0.06 58.72 -42.66
N PHE A 112 1.24 58.28 -43.09
CA PHE A 112 2.07 57.32 -42.35
C PHE A 112 2.63 57.90 -41.06
N ALA A 113 2.97 59.20 -41.01
CA ALA A 113 3.37 59.89 -39.79
C ALA A 113 2.18 60.04 -38.83
N LEU A 114 0.97 60.28 -39.34
CA LEU A 114 -0.26 60.33 -38.54
C LEU A 114 -0.60 58.92 -38.00
N VAL A 115 -0.55 57.91 -38.87
CA VAL A 115 -0.73 56.49 -38.51
C VAL A 115 0.35 56.02 -37.53
N GLY A 116 1.60 56.48 -37.68
CA GLY A 116 2.70 56.20 -36.75
C GLY A 116 2.66 57.02 -35.45
N ALA A 117 2.03 58.20 -35.45
CA ALA A 117 1.81 59.02 -34.27
C ALA A 117 0.63 58.54 -33.42
N ILE A 118 -0.36 57.87 -34.02
CA ILE A 118 -1.52 57.32 -33.31
C ILE A 118 -1.10 56.36 -32.17
N PRO A 119 -0.21 55.37 -32.37
CA PRO A 119 0.27 54.50 -31.28
C PRO A 119 0.98 55.26 -30.16
N VAL A 120 1.75 56.30 -30.51
CA VAL A 120 2.50 57.12 -29.53
C VAL A 120 1.53 57.98 -28.72
N LEU A 121 0.58 58.64 -29.37
CA LEU A 121 -0.46 59.45 -28.72
C LEU A 121 -1.40 58.59 -27.87
N ALA A 122 -1.83 57.44 -28.38
CA ALA A 122 -2.63 56.47 -27.63
C ALA A 122 -1.87 55.95 -26.41
N GLY A 123 -0.58 55.62 -26.55
CA GLY A 123 0.25 55.19 -25.43
C GLY A 123 0.44 56.25 -24.35
N VAL A 124 0.53 57.54 -24.72
CA VAL A 124 0.56 58.65 -23.76
C VAL A 124 -0.80 58.83 -23.07
N LEU A 125 -1.91 58.73 -23.82
CA LEU A 125 -3.26 58.91 -23.30
C LEU A 125 -3.64 57.81 -22.28
N VAL A 126 -3.35 56.56 -22.62
CA VAL A 126 -3.66 55.38 -21.78
C VAL A 126 -2.84 55.35 -20.48
N ARG A 127 -1.71 56.07 -20.43
CA ARG A 127 -0.88 56.22 -19.22
C ARG A 127 -1.38 57.27 -18.23
N THR A 128 -2.43 58.04 -18.56
CA THR A 128 -2.96 59.07 -17.65
C THR A 128 -3.82 58.47 -16.55
N ASP A 129 -3.71 59.01 -15.33
CA ASP A 129 -4.47 58.55 -14.16
C ASP A 129 -5.98 58.59 -14.39
N ALA A 130 -6.47 59.60 -15.11
CA ALA A 130 -7.89 59.75 -15.42
C ALA A 130 -8.46 58.58 -16.24
N VAL A 131 -7.69 58.09 -17.22
CA VAL A 131 -8.10 56.95 -18.06
C VAL A 131 -8.02 55.64 -17.27
N ARG A 132 -7.03 55.48 -16.39
CA ARG A 132 -6.90 54.30 -15.51
C ARG A 132 -8.05 54.19 -14.52
N VAL A 133 -8.40 55.30 -13.84
CA VAL A 133 -9.54 55.32 -12.90
C VAL A 133 -10.85 55.07 -13.62
N TRP A 134 -11.07 55.70 -14.79
CA TRP A 134 -12.27 55.46 -15.59
C TRP A 134 -12.39 54.01 -16.05
N ALA A 135 -11.28 53.40 -16.51
CA ALA A 135 -11.27 52.01 -16.93
C ALA A 135 -11.51 51.04 -15.76
N ALA A 136 -10.91 51.31 -14.60
CA ALA A 136 -11.14 50.52 -13.38
C ALA A 136 -12.60 50.57 -12.92
N ASP A 137 -13.20 51.77 -12.88
CA ASP A 137 -14.59 51.97 -12.47
C ASP A 137 -15.59 51.32 -13.45
N LYS A 138 -15.33 51.40 -14.74
CA LYS A 138 -16.16 50.71 -15.74
C LYS A 138 -16.02 49.21 -15.73
N THR A 139 -14.82 48.71 -15.47
CA THR A 139 -14.57 47.26 -15.41
C THR A 139 -15.12 46.67 -14.11
N SER A 140 -15.05 47.39 -12.98
CA SER A 140 -15.65 46.94 -11.72
C SER A 140 -17.17 46.88 -11.81
N GLN A 141 -17.79 47.89 -12.42
CA GLN A 141 -19.22 47.91 -12.71
C GLN A 141 -19.64 46.70 -13.55
N LEU A 142 -18.89 46.36 -14.60
CA LEU A 142 -19.17 45.21 -15.45
C LEU A 142 -18.99 43.87 -14.72
N ILE A 143 -17.97 43.73 -13.88
CA ILE A 143 -17.74 42.51 -13.08
C ILE A 143 -18.88 42.32 -12.06
N GLU A 144 -19.36 43.39 -11.43
CA GLU A 144 -20.48 43.33 -10.50
C GLU A 144 -21.81 43.03 -11.22
N GLU A 145 -22.05 43.65 -12.38
CA GLU A 145 -23.26 43.45 -13.18
C GLU A 145 -23.32 42.02 -13.78
N GLN A 146 -22.22 41.54 -14.36
CA GLN A 146 -22.18 40.28 -15.11
C GLN A 146 -21.85 39.07 -14.25
N LEU A 147 -20.86 39.17 -13.35
CA LEU A 147 -20.40 38.05 -12.52
C LEU A 147 -20.96 38.09 -11.11
N GLY A 148 -21.60 39.21 -10.70
CA GLY A 148 -22.06 39.40 -9.32
C GLY A 148 -20.93 39.58 -8.31
N ALA A 149 -19.70 39.79 -8.77
CA ALA A 149 -18.51 39.83 -7.91
C ALA A 149 -18.12 41.26 -7.54
N ARG A 150 -17.83 41.49 -6.26
CA ARG A 150 -17.20 42.74 -5.80
C ARG A 150 -15.69 42.54 -5.81
N ALA A 151 -15.00 43.24 -6.72
CA ALA A 151 -13.56 43.12 -6.90
C ALA A 151 -12.86 44.49 -6.86
N THR A 152 -11.68 44.53 -6.24
CA THR A 152 -10.77 45.68 -6.25
C THR A 152 -9.45 45.29 -6.90
N TYR A 153 -8.85 46.17 -7.71
CA TYR A 153 -7.62 45.91 -8.46
C TYR A 153 -7.05 47.20 -9.07
N GLU A 154 -5.79 47.13 -9.49
CA GLU A 154 -5.10 48.20 -10.24
C GLU A 154 -4.90 47.78 -11.69
N ILE A 155 -5.35 48.61 -12.65
CA ILE A 155 -5.18 48.32 -14.09
C ILE A 155 -3.91 48.97 -14.65
N HIS A 156 -3.08 48.16 -15.30
CA HIS A 156 -1.94 48.55 -16.11
C HIS A 156 -2.16 48.11 -17.56
N VAL A 157 -2.09 49.06 -18.50
CA VAL A 157 -2.22 48.77 -19.95
C VAL A 157 -0.92 49.11 -20.64
N GLU A 158 -0.33 48.15 -21.34
CA GLU A 158 0.79 48.37 -22.24
C GLU A 158 0.28 48.38 -23.69
N PRO A 159 0.54 49.44 -24.47
CA PRO A 159 -0.02 49.57 -25.81
C PRO A 159 0.75 48.78 -26.89
N TRP A 160 2.01 48.40 -26.63
CA TRP A 160 2.83 47.67 -27.59
C TRP A 160 3.94 46.82 -26.93
N PRO A 161 3.88 45.47 -27.04
CA PRO A 161 2.72 44.69 -27.48
C PRO A 161 1.49 44.99 -26.59
N LEU A 162 0.28 44.82 -27.12
CA LEU A 162 -0.94 45.10 -26.35
C LEU A 162 -1.03 44.09 -25.18
N SER A 163 -0.94 44.59 -23.94
CA SER A 163 -1.10 43.80 -22.73
C SER A 163 -1.97 44.54 -21.71
N LEU A 164 -2.80 43.80 -21.00
CA LEU A 164 -3.63 44.28 -19.89
C LEU A 164 -3.21 43.52 -18.64
N ALA A 165 -2.71 44.19 -17.62
CA ALA A 165 -2.38 43.60 -16.33
C ALA A 165 -3.26 44.19 -15.22
N LEU A 166 -3.83 43.33 -14.41
CA LEU A 166 -4.51 43.62 -13.16
C LEU A 166 -3.55 43.26 -12.03
N GLU A 167 -3.25 44.21 -11.15
CA GLU A 167 -2.40 44.00 -9.98
C GLU A 167 -3.22 44.10 -8.70
N ASN A 168 -2.81 43.36 -7.68
CA ASN A 168 -3.44 43.35 -6.36
C ASN A 168 -4.96 43.10 -6.43
N VAL A 169 -5.37 42.11 -7.24
CA VAL A 169 -6.79 41.77 -7.39
C VAL A 169 -7.29 41.15 -6.10
N VAL A 170 -8.35 41.69 -5.54
CA VAL A 170 -9.07 41.12 -4.39
C VAL A 170 -10.53 40.98 -4.74
N VAL A 171 -11.02 39.74 -4.76
CA VAL A 171 -12.44 39.41 -4.90
C VAL A 171 -12.99 39.11 -3.51
N GLU A 172 -13.98 39.89 -3.09
CA GLU A 172 -14.64 39.71 -1.80
C GLU A 172 -15.41 38.39 -1.75
N GLY A 173 -15.41 37.74 -0.58
CA GLY A 173 -16.21 36.55 -0.34
C GLY A 173 -17.65 36.91 0.07
N ASP A 174 -18.57 35.97 -0.12
CA ASP A 174 -19.99 36.14 0.21
C ASP A 174 -20.37 35.62 1.63
N ASP A 175 -19.40 35.11 2.37
CA ASP A 175 -19.58 34.41 3.65
C ASP A 175 -18.97 35.16 4.87
N ASP A 176 -18.64 36.45 4.70
CA ASP A 176 -18.04 37.33 5.71
C ASP A 176 -16.72 36.84 6.35
N ALA A 177 -16.15 35.73 5.87
CA ALA A 177 -14.92 35.12 6.39
C ALA A 177 -13.64 35.64 5.70
N GLY A 178 -13.75 36.77 5.01
CA GLY A 178 -12.69 37.41 4.24
C GLY A 178 -12.77 37.14 2.74
N PRO A 179 -11.79 37.61 1.96
CA PRO A 179 -11.84 37.54 0.50
C PRO A 179 -11.82 36.10 -0.01
N PHE A 180 -12.53 35.88 -1.10
CA PHE A 180 -12.58 34.61 -1.82
C PHE A 180 -11.30 34.36 -2.61
N LEU A 181 -10.81 35.39 -3.30
CA LEU A 181 -9.63 35.30 -4.17
C LEU A 181 -8.77 36.54 -4.00
N LYS A 182 -7.47 36.34 -3.81
CA LYS A 182 -6.45 37.37 -3.99
C LYS A 182 -5.52 36.97 -5.12
N VAL A 183 -5.10 37.91 -5.95
CA VAL A 183 -4.12 37.66 -7.00
C VAL A 183 -3.13 38.80 -7.01
N GLU A 184 -1.83 38.49 -6.96
CA GLU A 184 -0.78 39.51 -7.02
C GLU A 184 -0.77 40.17 -8.40
N ARG A 185 -0.85 39.36 -9.46
CA ARG A 185 -0.90 39.82 -10.84
C ARG A 185 -1.70 38.87 -11.73
N ALA A 186 -2.62 39.41 -12.52
CA ALA A 186 -3.27 38.72 -13.64
C ALA A 186 -3.05 39.53 -14.91
N SER A 187 -2.46 38.96 -15.96
CA SER A 187 -2.22 39.65 -17.21
C SER A 187 -2.77 38.90 -18.42
N VAL A 188 -3.23 39.65 -19.41
CA VAL A 188 -3.87 39.17 -20.62
C VAL A 188 -3.16 39.81 -21.81
N ARG A 189 -2.73 39.00 -22.78
CA ARG A 189 -2.08 39.44 -24.01
C ARG A 189 -2.93 39.09 -25.22
N PRO A 190 -3.90 39.96 -25.60
CA PRO A 190 -4.83 39.67 -26.66
C PRO A 190 -4.19 39.74 -28.06
N ARG A 191 -4.74 38.96 -29.00
CA ARG A 191 -4.31 39.00 -30.41
C ARG A 191 -4.98 40.17 -31.13
N ILE A 192 -4.19 41.20 -31.44
CA ILE A 192 -4.66 42.45 -32.09
C ILE A 192 -5.46 42.15 -33.39
N PHE A 193 -5.02 41.18 -34.19
CA PHE A 193 -5.70 40.82 -35.44
C PHE A 193 -7.05 40.10 -35.23
N SER A 194 -7.20 39.33 -34.15
CA SER A 194 -8.48 38.68 -33.78
C SER A 194 -9.51 39.74 -33.35
N LEU A 195 -9.08 40.72 -32.55
CA LEU A 195 -9.92 41.84 -32.11
C LEU A 195 -10.41 42.71 -33.28
N LEU A 196 -9.55 42.98 -34.27
CA LEU A 196 -9.93 43.72 -35.50
C LEU A 196 -10.97 42.96 -36.34
N GLY A 197 -11.04 41.64 -36.22
CA GLY A 197 -12.03 40.79 -36.86
C GLY A 197 -13.35 40.65 -36.07
N GLY A 198 -13.51 41.35 -34.94
CA GLY A 198 -14.70 41.27 -34.09
C GLY A 198 -14.79 40.00 -33.23
N LYS A 199 -13.70 39.24 -33.09
CA LYS A 199 -13.64 38.04 -32.24
C LYS A 199 -12.99 38.38 -30.91
N LEU A 200 -13.63 37.98 -29.82
CA LEU A 200 -13.05 38.07 -28.47
C LEU A 200 -12.03 36.93 -28.31
N ASP A 201 -10.75 37.28 -28.29
CA ASP A 201 -9.62 36.36 -28.17
C ASP A 201 -8.61 37.00 -27.21
N ALA A 202 -8.65 36.53 -25.96
CA ALA A 202 -7.79 36.99 -24.88
C ALA A 202 -6.32 36.58 -25.08
N GLY A 203 -6.01 35.69 -26.03
CA GLY A 203 -4.67 35.20 -26.28
C GLY A 203 -4.10 34.47 -25.07
N ASP A 204 -2.98 34.95 -24.54
CA ASP A 204 -2.31 34.37 -23.36
C ASP A 204 -2.79 35.05 -22.08
N VAL A 205 -3.19 34.23 -21.09
CA VAL A 205 -3.56 34.67 -19.75
C VAL A 205 -2.55 34.15 -18.74
N GLU A 206 -1.92 35.04 -17.97
CA GLU A 206 -0.94 34.71 -16.94
C GLU A 206 -1.46 35.19 -15.58
N VAL A 207 -1.49 34.32 -14.57
CA VAL A 207 -1.93 34.60 -13.21
C VAL A 207 -0.80 34.20 -12.25
N THR A 208 -0.41 35.09 -11.35
CA THR A 208 0.70 34.86 -10.41
C THR A 208 0.28 35.18 -8.98
N GLY A 209 0.67 34.34 -8.03
CA GLY A 209 0.45 34.56 -6.60
C GLY A 209 -1.03 34.51 -6.21
N ALA A 210 -1.80 33.61 -6.85
CA ALA A 210 -3.23 33.49 -6.59
C ALA A 210 -3.48 32.77 -5.25
N ARG A 211 -4.24 33.38 -4.35
CA ARG A 211 -4.67 32.78 -3.08
C ARG A 211 -6.18 32.67 -3.06
N ALA A 212 -6.70 31.45 -3.12
CA ALA A 212 -8.14 31.18 -3.16
C ALA A 212 -8.60 30.50 -1.86
N ARG A 213 -9.75 30.93 -1.34
CA ARG A 213 -10.45 30.30 -0.22
C ARG A 213 -11.79 29.74 -0.72
N VAL A 214 -11.87 28.43 -0.83
CA VAL A 214 -13.02 27.73 -1.39
C VAL A 214 -13.72 26.98 -0.26
N VAL A 215 -14.97 27.35 0.02
CA VAL A 215 -15.80 26.68 1.03
C VAL A 215 -17.01 26.06 0.35
N VAL A 216 -17.09 24.73 0.37
CA VAL A 216 -18.22 23.95 -0.14
C VAL A 216 -18.94 23.29 1.03
N GLN A 217 -20.24 23.57 1.14
CA GLN A 217 -21.13 22.99 2.15
C GLN A 217 -22.45 22.61 1.49
N ASP A 218 -22.96 21.42 1.81
CA ASP A 218 -24.20 20.87 1.23
C ASP A 218 -24.16 20.83 -0.30
N GLY A 219 -23.00 20.49 -0.89
CA GLY A 219 -22.79 20.50 -2.34
C GLY A 219 -22.75 21.89 -3.00
N GLU A 220 -22.86 22.99 -2.26
CA GLU A 220 -22.87 24.35 -2.79
C GLU A 220 -21.61 25.14 -2.41
N LEU A 221 -21.09 25.95 -3.33
CA LEU A 221 -20.03 26.92 -3.06
C LEU A 221 -20.60 28.07 -2.20
N LYS A 222 -20.17 28.14 -0.94
CA LYS A 222 -20.62 29.17 0.01
C LYS A 222 -19.72 30.40 0.01
N SER A 223 -18.43 30.22 -0.27
CA SER A 223 -17.45 31.32 -0.24
C SER A 223 -17.63 32.35 -1.36
N PHE A 224 -18.29 31.97 -2.46
CA PHE A 224 -18.57 32.85 -3.60
C PHE A 224 -19.77 32.34 -4.43
N ARG A 225 -20.70 33.21 -4.80
CA ARG A 225 -21.90 32.90 -5.57
C ARG A 225 -21.92 33.70 -6.89
N PRO A 226 -21.29 33.19 -7.96
CA PRO A 226 -21.28 33.89 -9.22
C PRO A 226 -22.68 33.97 -9.83
N LYS A 227 -23.02 35.12 -10.41
CA LYS A 227 -24.13 35.20 -11.37
C LYS A 227 -23.66 34.57 -12.67
N LEU A 228 -24.10 33.35 -12.94
CA LEU A 228 -23.87 32.71 -14.23
C LEU A 228 -24.96 33.16 -15.21
N PRO A 229 -24.63 33.51 -16.46
CA PRO A 229 -25.64 33.79 -17.48
C PRO A 229 -26.53 32.55 -17.68
N GLU A 230 -27.84 32.76 -17.83
CA GLU A 230 -28.76 31.68 -18.19
C GLU A 230 -28.27 31.04 -19.50
N LYS A 231 -28.17 29.70 -19.54
CA LYS A 231 -27.83 28.98 -20.77
C LYS A 231 -28.92 29.29 -21.80
N GLU A 232 -28.66 30.21 -22.71
CA GLU A 232 -29.44 30.33 -23.93
C GLU A 232 -29.27 29.02 -24.70
N SER A 233 -30.36 28.26 -24.81
CA SER A 233 -30.45 27.15 -25.72
C SER A 233 -30.24 27.69 -27.14
N GLU A 234 -29.20 27.21 -27.83
CA GLU A 234 -28.79 27.58 -29.20
C GLU A 234 -27.66 28.60 -29.36
N ASP A 235 -26.68 28.65 -28.45
CA ASP A 235 -25.38 29.21 -28.87
C ASP A 235 -24.64 28.21 -29.79
N THR A 236 -24.58 28.55 -31.07
CA THR A 236 -23.82 27.83 -32.12
C THR A 236 -22.35 28.25 -32.16
N GLY A 237 -21.90 29.07 -31.20
CA GLY A 237 -20.50 29.37 -30.99
C GLY A 237 -19.71 28.12 -30.60
N THR A 238 -18.57 27.89 -31.27
CA THR A 238 -17.62 26.83 -30.94
C THR A 238 -17.33 26.86 -29.43
N GLY A 239 -17.52 25.75 -28.72
CA GLY A 239 -17.24 25.58 -27.28
C GLY A 239 -15.76 25.71 -26.88
N ARG A 240 -15.00 26.52 -27.61
CA ARG A 240 -13.61 26.87 -27.38
C ARG A 240 -13.56 28.03 -26.38
N PRO A 241 -12.75 27.92 -25.30
CA PRO A 241 -12.54 29.03 -24.38
C PRO A 241 -12.05 30.30 -25.10
N PRO A 242 -12.34 31.50 -24.56
CA PRO A 242 -11.97 32.78 -25.19
C PRO A 242 -10.47 33.11 -25.07
N PHE A 243 -9.60 32.13 -24.83
CA PHE A 243 -8.15 32.26 -24.67
C PHE A 243 -7.44 31.09 -25.39
N GLU A 244 -6.13 31.22 -25.62
CA GLU A 244 -5.30 30.18 -26.25
C GLU A 244 -4.45 29.46 -25.20
N SER A 245 -3.95 30.20 -24.21
CA SER A 245 -3.20 29.65 -23.08
C SER A 245 -3.60 30.33 -21.76
N LEU A 246 -3.53 29.57 -20.68
CA LEU A 246 -3.70 30.03 -19.31
C LEU A 246 -2.57 29.44 -18.46
N SER A 247 -1.75 30.28 -17.87
CA SER A 247 -0.73 29.89 -16.89
C SER A 247 -1.07 30.49 -15.54
N ILE A 248 -1.10 29.66 -14.51
CA ILE A 248 -1.25 30.05 -13.10
C ILE A 248 0.03 29.59 -12.41
N THR A 249 0.73 30.50 -11.74
CA THR A 249 2.01 30.21 -11.07
C THR A 249 1.95 30.60 -9.60
N ASP A 250 2.51 29.75 -8.74
CA ASP A 250 2.64 29.99 -7.30
C ASP A 250 1.29 30.29 -6.62
N ALA A 251 0.29 29.44 -6.89
CA ALA A 251 -1.02 29.56 -6.28
C ALA A 251 -1.14 28.78 -4.96
N ASP A 252 -1.85 29.37 -4.00
CA ASP A 252 -2.27 28.76 -2.73
C ASP A 252 -3.79 28.59 -2.72
N VAL A 253 -4.25 27.42 -2.27
CA VAL A 253 -5.68 27.14 -2.19
C VAL A 253 -6.03 26.58 -0.81
N ASP A 254 -6.84 27.32 -0.06
CA ASP A 254 -7.49 26.88 1.17
C ASP A 254 -8.87 26.31 0.82
N LEU A 255 -9.04 25.01 0.98
CA LEU A 255 -10.25 24.25 0.69
C LEU A 255 -10.93 23.82 2.00
N ASN A 256 -12.23 24.08 2.13
CA ASN A 256 -13.09 23.45 3.13
C ASN A 256 -14.23 22.75 2.39
N LEU A 257 -14.11 21.43 2.22
CA LEU A 257 -15.05 20.59 1.47
C LEU A 257 -15.79 19.69 2.45
N GLU A 258 -17.02 20.05 2.82
CA GLU A 258 -17.87 19.24 3.70
C GLU A 258 -17.18 18.79 4.99
N GLY A 259 -16.38 19.68 5.59
CA GLY A 259 -15.61 19.40 6.81
C GLY A 259 -14.22 18.79 6.61
N VAL A 260 -13.82 18.51 5.36
CA VAL A 260 -12.43 18.22 4.99
C VAL A 260 -11.71 19.55 4.77
N LEU A 261 -10.73 19.84 5.62
CA LEU A 261 -9.89 21.02 5.50
C LEU A 261 -8.63 20.63 4.73
N ALA A 262 -8.43 21.19 3.54
CA ALA A 262 -7.22 20.99 2.78
C ALA A 262 -6.57 22.34 2.45
N ARG A 263 -5.25 22.40 2.52
CA ARG A 263 -4.47 23.57 2.13
C ARG A 263 -3.40 23.13 1.17
N VAL A 264 -3.45 23.64 -0.05
CA VAL A 264 -2.54 23.30 -1.15
C VAL A 264 -1.65 24.51 -1.43
N HIS A 265 -0.36 24.28 -1.63
CA HIS A 265 0.66 25.32 -1.83
C HIS A 265 1.47 25.07 -3.09
N GLU A 266 2.08 26.14 -3.61
CA GLU A 266 2.97 26.11 -4.77
C GLU A 266 2.29 25.41 -5.98
N VAL A 267 1.05 25.81 -6.26
CA VAL A 267 0.26 25.26 -7.37
C VAL A 267 0.60 25.99 -8.65
N ASP A 268 1.09 25.24 -9.63
CA ASP A 268 1.31 25.70 -11.00
C ASP A 268 0.34 24.97 -11.94
N VAL A 269 -0.35 25.71 -12.80
CA VAL A 269 -1.26 25.17 -13.81
C VAL A 269 -0.99 25.82 -15.15
N ASP A 270 -0.64 25.02 -16.15
CA ASP A 270 -0.52 25.46 -17.54
C ASP A 270 -1.59 24.76 -18.38
N LEU A 271 -2.45 25.53 -19.02
CA LEU A 271 -3.48 25.09 -19.93
C LEU A 271 -3.18 25.67 -21.32
N GLY A 272 -3.11 24.82 -22.34
CA GLY A 272 -2.93 25.23 -23.74
C GLY A 272 -4.01 24.63 -24.63
N ILE A 273 -4.50 25.41 -25.60
CA ILE A 273 -5.55 25.00 -26.53
C ILE A 273 -5.00 25.02 -27.96
N GLU A 274 -4.93 23.85 -28.59
CA GLU A 274 -4.41 23.68 -29.94
C GLU A 274 -5.38 24.17 -31.02
N SER A 275 -4.92 24.21 -32.28
CA SER A 275 -5.74 24.66 -33.40
C SER A 275 -6.92 23.74 -33.71
N ASP A 276 -6.77 22.44 -33.42
CA ASP A 276 -7.80 21.40 -33.57
C ASP A 276 -8.78 21.37 -32.37
N GLY A 277 -8.58 22.22 -31.37
CA GLY A 277 -9.41 22.28 -30.16
C GLY A 277 -8.98 21.31 -29.06
N ALA A 278 -7.92 20.52 -29.26
CA ALA A 278 -7.36 19.71 -28.18
C ALA A 278 -6.83 20.61 -27.05
N MET A 279 -7.05 20.18 -25.82
CA MET A 279 -6.65 20.93 -24.61
C MET A 279 -5.57 20.15 -23.88
N GLU A 280 -4.42 20.76 -23.60
CA GLU A 280 -3.37 20.19 -22.77
C GLU A 280 -3.32 20.92 -21.42
N VAL A 281 -3.35 20.16 -20.33
CA VAL A 281 -3.29 20.67 -18.95
C VAL A 281 -2.08 20.06 -18.27
N ALA A 282 -1.15 20.87 -17.78
CA ALA A 282 -0.13 20.47 -16.83
C ALA A 282 -0.46 21.10 -15.48
N LEU A 283 -0.49 20.30 -14.42
CA LEU A 283 -0.69 20.78 -13.06
C LEU A 283 0.39 20.19 -12.15
N ARG A 284 0.96 21.06 -11.32
CA ARG A 284 1.94 20.71 -10.30
C ARG A 284 1.53 21.35 -8.98
N ALA A 285 1.72 20.65 -7.88
CA ALA A 285 1.62 21.22 -6.54
C ALA A 285 2.83 20.79 -5.70
N GLY A 286 3.45 21.74 -5.01
CA GLY A 286 4.59 21.51 -4.11
C GLY A 286 4.22 20.78 -2.82
N GLY A 287 2.96 20.90 -2.37
CA GLY A 287 2.42 20.07 -1.31
C GLY A 287 1.00 20.46 -0.90
N ALA A 288 0.39 19.62 -0.07
CA ALA A 288 -0.86 19.96 0.62
C ALA A 288 -0.92 19.33 2.01
N THR A 289 -1.64 19.95 2.92
CA THR A 289 -2.06 19.35 4.19
C THR A 289 -3.56 19.10 4.14
N MET A 290 -4.00 17.92 4.54
CA MET A 290 -5.41 17.57 4.63
C MET A 290 -5.73 17.15 6.07
N THR A 291 -6.83 17.66 6.61
CA THR A 291 -7.36 17.28 7.91
C THR A 291 -8.82 16.92 7.74
N ARG A 292 -9.16 15.69 8.09
CA ARG A 292 -10.53 15.18 8.06
C ARG A 292 -10.90 14.69 9.45
N LYS A 293 -12.08 15.09 9.91
CA LYS A 293 -12.71 14.48 11.10
C LYS A 293 -13.71 13.43 10.64
N ARG A 294 -13.72 12.29 11.31
CA ARG A 294 -14.70 11.21 11.06
C ARG A 294 -15.00 10.49 12.35
N ALA A 295 -16.18 9.87 12.43
CA ALA A 295 -16.47 8.94 13.51
C ALA A 295 -15.52 7.73 13.45
N TRP A 296 -15.13 7.22 14.61
CA TRP A 296 -14.32 6.02 14.71
C TRP A 296 -15.12 4.77 14.29
N PRO A 297 -14.63 3.94 13.35
CA PRO A 297 -15.30 2.70 12.96
C PRO A 297 -15.46 1.74 14.15
N GLY A 298 -16.70 1.47 14.56
CA GLY A 298 -17.01 0.65 15.73
C GLY A 298 -17.14 1.41 17.05
N ARG A 299 -16.83 2.72 17.08
CA ARG A 299 -17.06 3.63 18.20
C ARG A 299 -17.59 4.97 17.70
N PRO A 300 -18.86 5.03 17.26
CA PRO A 300 -19.38 6.20 16.55
C PRO A 300 -19.44 7.48 17.39
N ASP A 301 -19.36 7.36 18.72
CA ASP A 301 -19.33 8.49 19.66
C ASP A 301 -17.92 9.07 19.86
N GLU A 302 -16.88 8.43 19.32
CA GLU A 302 -15.49 8.90 19.34
C GLU A 302 -15.13 9.50 17.97
N ASP A 303 -14.56 10.71 17.97
CA ASP A 303 -14.00 11.33 16.77
C ASP A 303 -12.58 10.82 16.53
N ALA A 304 -12.29 10.43 15.29
CA ALA A 304 -10.94 10.21 14.79
C ALA A 304 -10.57 11.35 13.82
N VAL A 305 -9.31 11.77 13.86
CA VAL A 305 -8.77 12.77 12.96
C VAL A 305 -7.76 12.11 12.03
N ASP A 306 -7.91 12.32 10.73
CA ASP A 306 -6.91 11.93 9.73
C ASP A 306 -6.15 13.20 9.31
N GLU A 307 -4.86 13.32 9.64
CA GLU A 307 -4.01 14.45 9.25
C GLU A 307 -3.00 14.08 8.13
N ASP A 308 -3.48 13.93 6.91
CA ASP A 308 -2.64 13.54 5.77
C ASP A 308 -1.81 14.69 5.19
N ARG A 309 -0.77 14.30 4.44
CA ARG A 309 0.07 15.23 3.69
C ARG A 309 0.25 14.77 2.24
N LEU A 310 -0.08 15.62 1.29
CA LEU A 310 0.34 15.50 -0.10
C LEU A 310 1.75 16.07 -0.21
N CYS A 311 2.70 15.25 -0.62
CA CYS A 311 4.10 15.60 -0.74
C CYS A 311 4.47 16.06 -2.14
N LYS A 312 3.80 15.51 -3.15
CA LYS A 312 3.98 15.92 -4.54
C LYS A 312 2.75 15.54 -5.34
N LEU A 313 2.30 16.46 -6.19
CA LEU A 313 1.34 16.17 -7.25
C LEU A 313 1.88 16.72 -8.56
N GLU A 314 1.93 15.87 -9.59
CA GLU A 314 2.30 16.24 -10.94
C GLU A 314 1.36 15.50 -11.90
N THR A 315 0.63 16.24 -12.71
CA THR A 315 -0.29 15.68 -13.70
C THR A 315 -0.13 16.38 -15.03
N ARG A 316 -0.25 15.63 -16.12
CA ARG A 316 -0.28 16.13 -17.49
C ARG A 316 -1.36 15.39 -18.26
N LEU A 317 -2.40 16.13 -18.62
CA LEU A 317 -3.62 15.64 -19.25
C LEU A 317 -3.72 16.25 -20.65
N ARG A 318 -4.26 15.49 -21.60
CA ARG A 318 -4.70 16.01 -22.90
C ARG A 318 -6.13 15.56 -23.14
N TYR A 319 -7.03 16.49 -23.42
CA TYR A 319 -8.39 16.19 -23.86
C TYR A 319 -8.51 16.41 -25.37
N GLU A 320 -9.00 15.40 -26.07
CA GLU A 320 -9.22 15.40 -27.51
C GLU A 320 -10.73 15.42 -27.79
N PRO A 321 -11.32 16.58 -28.18
CA PRO A 321 -12.76 16.71 -28.32
C PRO A 321 -13.34 15.83 -29.42
N ASP A 322 -12.65 15.70 -30.56
CA ASP A 322 -13.12 14.92 -31.72
C ASP A 322 -13.30 13.42 -31.42
N GLY A 323 -12.50 12.89 -30.49
CA GLY A 323 -12.58 11.49 -30.05
C GLY A 323 -13.25 11.31 -28.70
N GLU A 324 -13.62 12.40 -28.00
CA GLU A 324 -14.01 12.42 -26.59
C GLU A 324 -13.03 11.63 -25.70
N ILE A 325 -11.72 11.78 -25.91
CA ILE A 325 -10.68 11.03 -25.20
C ILE A 325 -9.98 11.94 -24.20
N LEU A 326 -9.88 11.50 -22.95
CA LEU A 326 -8.96 12.03 -21.96
C LEU A 326 -7.70 11.16 -21.91
N LEU A 327 -6.57 11.72 -22.31
CA LEU A 327 -5.25 11.12 -22.21
C LEU A 327 -4.52 11.63 -20.96
N VAL A 328 -4.31 10.77 -19.96
CA VAL A 328 -3.38 11.02 -18.86
C VAL A 328 -1.98 10.66 -19.35
N ARG A 329 -1.21 11.65 -19.79
CA ARG A 329 0.19 11.45 -20.19
C ARG A 329 1.03 11.04 -18.99
N ARG A 330 0.82 11.71 -17.86
CA ARG A 330 1.50 11.46 -16.59
C ARG A 330 0.59 11.86 -15.44
N LEU A 331 0.53 11.03 -14.42
CA LEU A 331 0.05 11.35 -13.08
C LEU A 331 1.07 10.78 -12.11
N LEU A 332 1.54 11.60 -11.18
CA LEU A 332 2.38 11.22 -10.06
C LEU A 332 1.83 11.92 -8.82
N LEU A 333 1.40 11.13 -7.86
CA LEU A 333 0.96 11.55 -6.55
C LEU A 333 1.83 10.84 -5.52
N GLU A 334 2.49 11.61 -4.67
CA GLU A 334 3.18 11.11 -3.49
C GLU A 334 2.57 11.76 -2.26
N ALA A 335 2.21 10.95 -1.27
CA ALA A 335 1.57 11.40 -0.05
C ALA A 335 2.06 10.58 1.15
N ALA A 336 1.80 11.12 2.34
CA ALA A 336 1.98 10.46 3.61
C ALA A 336 0.62 10.42 4.31
N ALA A 337 0.18 9.20 4.64
CA ALA A 337 -1.08 8.96 5.32
C ALA A 337 -0.85 8.89 6.83
N ASP A 338 -1.68 9.59 7.60
CA ASP A 338 -1.69 9.49 9.05
C ASP A 338 -2.61 8.37 9.52
N PHE A 339 -2.11 7.54 10.42
CA PHE A 339 -2.88 6.42 10.99
C PHE A 339 -3.03 6.53 12.50
N ASP A 340 -2.44 7.57 13.10
CA ASP A 340 -2.73 7.93 14.47
C ASP A 340 -4.03 8.78 14.47
N PRO A 341 -5.06 8.35 15.20
CA PRO A 341 -6.34 9.06 15.26
C PRO A 341 -6.28 10.38 16.06
N ASP A 342 -5.21 10.60 16.84
CA ASP A 342 -5.04 11.78 17.67
C ASP A 342 -4.75 13.03 16.82
N ILE A 343 -4.94 14.21 17.41
CA ILE A 343 -4.63 15.47 16.73
C ILE A 343 -3.13 15.76 16.87
N GLY A 344 -2.48 16.23 15.79
CA GLY A 344 -1.09 16.70 15.82
C GLY A 344 -0.06 15.64 15.42
N THR A 345 -0.51 14.57 14.77
CA THR A 345 0.27 13.38 14.39
C THR A 345 0.68 13.37 12.93
N ARG A 346 0.34 14.42 12.17
CA ARG A 346 0.66 14.59 10.75
C ARG A 346 2.10 14.14 10.40
N PRO A 347 2.27 13.18 9.47
CA PRO A 347 3.58 12.75 9.04
C PRO A 347 4.30 13.82 8.20
N ALA A 348 5.64 13.75 8.22
CA ALA A 348 6.50 14.52 7.34
C ALA A 348 6.61 13.85 5.95
N CYS A 349 7.10 14.58 4.95
CA CYS A 349 7.26 14.07 3.58
C CYS A 349 8.61 13.38 3.33
N ASP A 350 9.57 13.53 4.22
CA ASP A 350 10.90 12.91 4.18
C ASP A 350 10.90 11.47 4.73
N LEU A 351 9.86 10.70 4.37
CA LEU A 351 9.74 9.31 4.77
C LEU A 351 10.80 8.45 4.09
N VAL A 352 11.40 7.54 4.85
CA VAL A 352 12.35 6.56 4.31
C VAL A 352 11.66 5.62 3.31
N PRO A 353 12.37 5.10 2.29
CA PRO A 353 11.83 4.06 1.42
C PRO A 353 11.32 2.87 2.25
N GLY A 354 10.08 2.44 2.01
CA GLY A 354 9.43 1.36 2.76
C GLY A 354 8.70 1.80 4.03
N ASP A 355 8.65 3.10 4.36
CA ASP A 355 7.82 3.59 5.47
C ASP A 355 6.34 3.25 5.22
N TRP A 356 5.71 2.64 6.22
CA TRP A 356 4.33 2.17 6.19
C TRP A 356 3.29 3.29 6.09
N ARG A 357 3.68 4.56 6.16
CA ARG A 357 2.80 5.72 5.94
C ARG A 357 2.82 6.23 4.51
N ARG A 358 3.77 5.79 3.69
CA ARG A 358 3.94 6.30 2.33
C ARG A 358 2.83 5.80 1.42
N VAL A 359 2.22 6.73 0.69
CA VAL A 359 1.28 6.47 -0.40
C VAL A 359 1.89 6.99 -1.70
N SER A 360 1.89 6.18 -2.74
CA SER A 360 2.24 6.66 -4.08
C SER A 360 1.24 6.14 -5.10
N VAL A 361 0.84 7.01 -6.03
CA VAL A 361 -0.03 6.65 -7.15
C VAL A 361 0.59 7.24 -8.41
N GLY A 362 0.68 6.41 -9.43
CA GLY A 362 1.19 6.77 -10.75
C GLY A 362 0.24 6.29 -11.83
N ALA A 363 0.07 7.11 -12.86
CA ALA A 363 -0.56 6.66 -14.11
C ALA A 363 0.17 7.28 -15.30
N GLY A 364 0.23 6.56 -16.41
CA GLY A 364 0.93 7.01 -17.60
C GLY A 364 0.35 6.41 -18.87
N ALA A 365 0.30 7.23 -19.91
CA ALA A 365 -0.32 6.88 -21.19
C ALA A 365 -1.75 6.31 -21.05
N LEU A 366 -2.50 6.79 -20.05
CA LEU A 366 -3.86 6.31 -19.78
C LEU A 366 -4.86 6.97 -20.72
N ARG A 367 -5.54 6.20 -21.57
CA ARG A 367 -6.57 6.67 -22.50
C ARG A 367 -7.93 6.31 -21.92
N ILE A 368 -8.76 7.32 -21.68
CA ILE A 368 -10.08 7.17 -21.08
C ILE A 368 -11.12 7.83 -22.00
N PRO A 369 -12.09 7.08 -22.53
CA PRO A 369 -13.23 7.67 -23.24
C PRO A 369 -14.13 8.42 -22.26
N VAL A 370 -14.35 9.72 -22.47
CA VAL A 370 -15.11 10.60 -21.57
C VAL A 370 -16.58 10.21 -21.49
N GLY A 371 -17.20 9.79 -22.60
CA GLY A 371 -18.58 9.29 -22.60
C GLY A 371 -18.81 8.12 -21.63
N ALA A 372 -17.78 7.32 -21.36
CA ALA A 372 -17.85 6.18 -20.44
C ALA A 372 -17.62 6.57 -18.96
N LEU A 373 -17.14 7.79 -18.66
CA LEU A 373 -17.12 8.32 -17.30
C LEU A 373 -18.52 8.73 -16.81
N ILE A 374 -19.43 9.02 -17.76
CA ILE A 374 -20.77 9.54 -17.49
C ILE A 374 -21.82 8.42 -17.54
N ALA A 375 -21.61 7.41 -18.38
CA ALA A 375 -22.47 6.25 -18.49
C ALA A 375 -22.19 5.23 -17.37
N GLY A 376 -22.88 5.36 -16.23
CA GLY A 376 -22.83 4.35 -15.18
C GLY A 376 -23.36 3.00 -15.68
N GLY A 377 -22.52 1.98 -15.80
CA GLY A 377 -22.97 0.61 -16.07
C GLY A 377 -21.94 -0.37 -16.63
N GLU A 378 -21.00 0.08 -17.47
CA GLU A 378 -19.96 -0.77 -18.06
C GLU A 378 -18.57 -0.19 -17.79
N MET A 379 -17.56 -1.06 -17.61
CA MET A 379 -16.20 -0.58 -17.38
C MET A 379 -15.65 0.01 -18.69
N PRO A 380 -15.18 1.27 -18.70
CA PRO A 380 -14.65 1.89 -19.91
C PRO A 380 -13.49 1.08 -20.51
N PRO A 381 -13.31 1.07 -21.84
CA PRO A 381 -12.13 0.50 -22.47
C PRO A 381 -10.93 1.41 -22.19
N ILE A 382 -10.34 1.22 -21.00
CA ILE A 382 -9.16 1.93 -20.54
C ILE A 382 -7.92 1.21 -21.09
N GLU A 383 -6.96 2.00 -21.57
CA GLU A 383 -5.62 1.53 -21.96
C GLU A 383 -4.58 2.37 -21.25
N GLY A 384 -3.51 1.77 -20.71
CA GLY A 384 -2.38 2.51 -20.15
C GLY A 384 -1.70 1.78 -19.00
N ARG A 385 -0.83 2.50 -18.28
CA ARG A 385 -0.14 1.97 -17.10
C ARG A 385 -0.62 2.65 -15.83
N VAL A 386 -0.80 1.87 -14.77
CA VAL A 386 -1.07 2.35 -13.42
C VAL A 386 -0.09 1.71 -12.44
N SER A 387 0.35 2.48 -11.46
CA SER A 387 1.17 2.01 -10.34
C SER A 387 0.61 2.58 -9.04
N ALA A 388 0.54 1.79 -7.98
CA ALA A 388 0.11 2.26 -6.67
C ALA A 388 0.89 1.54 -5.58
N THR A 389 1.36 2.28 -4.58
CA THR A 389 1.86 1.74 -3.32
C THR A 389 1.02 2.32 -2.20
N VAL A 390 0.37 1.46 -1.44
CA VAL A 390 -0.55 1.83 -0.37
C VAL A 390 -0.27 1.04 0.91
N PRO A 391 -0.37 1.67 2.09
CA PRO A 391 -0.38 0.97 3.35
C PRO A 391 -1.62 0.09 3.51
N ALA A 392 -1.48 -1.09 4.09
CA ALA A 392 -2.62 -1.97 4.37
C ALA A 392 -3.60 -1.33 5.39
N SER A 393 -3.09 -0.53 6.32
CA SER A 393 -3.86 0.20 7.35
C SER A 393 -4.86 1.21 6.79
N ILE A 394 -4.74 1.61 5.51
CA ILE A 394 -5.70 2.52 4.88
C ILE A 394 -7.12 1.97 4.84
N ILE A 395 -7.27 0.63 4.87
CA ILE A 395 -8.57 -0.04 4.90
C ILE A 395 -9.42 0.36 6.11
N HIS A 396 -8.79 0.70 7.25
CA HIS A 396 -9.46 1.08 8.50
C HIS A 396 -10.20 2.40 8.41
N ARG A 397 -9.95 3.22 7.37
CA ARG A 397 -10.70 4.45 7.16
C ARG A 397 -12.07 4.23 6.54
N PHE A 398 -12.27 3.06 5.92
CA PHE A 398 -13.45 2.76 5.12
C PHE A 398 -14.27 1.60 5.68
N LEU A 399 -13.61 0.63 6.31
CA LEU A 399 -14.22 -0.60 6.78
C LEU A 399 -13.86 -0.83 8.25
N ASN A 400 -14.82 -1.38 9.00
CA ASN A 400 -14.53 -1.99 10.30
C ASN A 400 -13.84 -3.33 10.05
N PHE A 401 -12.52 -3.30 9.98
CA PHE A 401 -11.67 -4.45 9.66
C PHE A 401 -10.62 -4.63 10.78
N PRO A 402 -10.25 -5.88 11.13
CA PRO A 402 -9.12 -6.17 12.01
C PRO A 402 -7.85 -5.36 11.68
N HIS A 403 -6.97 -5.12 12.66
CA HIS A 403 -5.85 -4.19 12.48
C HIS A 403 -4.83 -4.74 11.48
N ALA A 404 -4.89 -4.25 10.24
CA ALA A 404 -4.03 -4.58 9.13
C ALA A 404 -2.72 -3.77 9.15
N THR A 405 -1.61 -4.44 8.89
CA THR A 405 -0.27 -3.86 8.84
C THR A 405 0.43 -4.22 7.53
N GLY A 406 1.48 -3.45 7.21
CA GLY A 406 2.30 -3.67 6.01
C GLY A 406 1.96 -2.73 4.85
N THR A 407 2.58 -3.00 3.71
CA THR A 407 2.41 -2.21 2.48
C THR A 407 2.17 -3.12 1.29
N ALA A 408 1.37 -2.65 0.33
CA ALA A 408 1.11 -3.32 -0.93
C ALA A 408 1.43 -2.37 -2.08
N SER A 409 2.20 -2.86 -3.05
CA SER A 409 2.53 -2.18 -4.30
C SER A 409 1.97 -2.97 -5.47
N LEU A 410 1.42 -2.26 -6.46
CA LEU A 410 0.76 -2.80 -7.63
C LEU A 410 1.23 -2.02 -8.84
N GLU A 411 1.70 -2.69 -9.87
CA GLU A 411 2.03 -2.11 -11.16
C GLU A 411 1.29 -2.89 -12.25
N LEU A 412 0.49 -2.23 -13.07
CA LEU A 412 -0.34 -2.86 -14.10
C LEU A 412 -0.25 -2.12 -15.43
N ASP A 413 -0.07 -2.88 -16.50
CA ASP A 413 -0.34 -2.46 -17.87
C ASP A 413 -1.73 -2.99 -18.27
N ILE A 414 -2.65 -2.07 -18.58
CA ILE A 414 -4.05 -2.33 -18.89
C ILE A 414 -4.28 -2.14 -20.39
N LYS A 415 -4.98 -3.09 -21.01
CA LYS A 415 -5.35 -3.04 -22.43
C LYS A 415 -6.82 -3.44 -22.61
N PRO A 416 -7.57 -2.75 -23.49
CA PRO A 416 -8.93 -3.13 -23.82
C PRO A 416 -8.95 -4.51 -24.50
N GLU A 417 -9.94 -5.34 -24.17
CA GLU A 417 -10.15 -6.65 -24.77
C GLU A 417 -11.46 -6.66 -25.56
N PRO A 418 -11.40 -6.76 -26.91
CA PRO A 418 -12.60 -6.74 -27.74
C PRO A 418 -13.58 -7.86 -27.38
N GLY A 419 -14.82 -7.50 -27.08
CA GLY A 419 -15.88 -8.46 -26.74
C GLY A 419 -15.88 -8.95 -25.28
N SER A 420 -14.97 -8.45 -24.43
CA SER A 420 -14.96 -8.69 -22.99
C SER A 420 -15.53 -7.48 -22.24
N LYS A 421 -16.22 -7.74 -21.11
CA LYS A 421 -16.69 -6.68 -20.20
C LYS A 421 -15.53 -6.05 -19.41
N PHE A 422 -14.43 -6.77 -19.25
CA PHE A 422 -13.27 -6.36 -18.47
C PHE A 422 -12.04 -6.19 -19.36
N PRO A 423 -11.20 -5.17 -19.13
CA PRO A 423 -9.91 -5.08 -19.82
C PRO A 423 -8.99 -6.23 -19.39
N THR A 424 -8.03 -6.56 -20.25
CA THR A 424 -6.87 -7.35 -19.82
C THR A 424 -5.91 -6.47 -19.03
N ALA A 425 -5.36 -6.99 -17.94
CA ALA A 425 -4.31 -6.31 -17.19
C ALA A 425 -3.18 -7.29 -16.89
N ALA A 426 -1.94 -6.85 -17.00
CA ALA A 426 -0.78 -7.66 -16.64
C ALA A 426 0.24 -6.81 -15.88
N GLY A 427 0.92 -7.41 -14.91
CA GLY A 427 1.93 -6.68 -14.16
C GLY A 427 2.41 -7.40 -12.92
N ARG A 428 2.76 -6.64 -11.89
CA ARG A 428 3.40 -7.13 -10.68
C ARG A 428 2.70 -6.62 -9.44
N VAL A 429 2.57 -7.48 -8.44
CA VAL A 429 2.19 -7.11 -7.08
C VAL A 429 3.37 -7.41 -6.16
N GLN A 430 3.64 -6.50 -5.25
CA GLN A 430 4.61 -6.68 -4.18
C GLN A 430 3.96 -6.31 -2.87
N ALA A 431 4.26 -7.04 -1.81
CA ALA A 431 3.79 -6.67 -0.49
C ALA A 431 4.89 -6.90 0.53
N ALA A 432 4.88 -6.12 1.61
CA ALA A 432 5.85 -6.24 2.68
C ALA A 432 5.17 -6.15 4.04
N MET A 433 5.58 -7.03 4.95
CA MET A 433 5.10 -7.09 6.34
C MET A 433 3.57 -7.15 6.46
N ILE A 434 2.92 -7.92 5.57
CA ILE A 434 1.46 -8.04 5.57
C ILE A 434 1.01 -8.80 6.80
N GLY A 435 0.17 -8.15 7.61
CA GLY A 435 -0.32 -8.73 8.84
C GLY A 435 -1.72 -8.26 9.25
N ILE A 436 -2.34 -8.99 10.18
CA ILE A 436 -3.64 -8.70 10.78
C ILE A 436 -3.59 -9.01 12.28
N ASP A 437 -4.03 -8.07 13.13
CA ASP A 437 -4.07 -8.18 14.60
C ASP A 437 -2.75 -8.67 15.21
N GLY A 438 -1.66 -8.06 14.77
CA GLY A 438 -0.30 -8.37 15.21
C GLY A 438 0.30 -9.66 14.63
N LYS A 439 -0.46 -10.40 13.81
CA LYS A 439 0.01 -11.62 13.12
C LYS A 439 0.53 -11.24 11.74
N VAL A 440 1.75 -11.61 11.42
CA VAL A 440 2.38 -11.46 10.11
C VAL A 440 2.17 -12.73 9.31
N PHE A 441 1.63 -12.58 8.10
CA PHE A 441 1.40 -13.69 7.17
C PHE A 441 2.44 -13.72 6.04
N SER A 442 3.16 -12.62 5.84
CA SER A 442 4.30 -12.59 4.94
C SER A 442 5.19 -11.38 5.22
N ASP A 443 6.50 -11.62 5.32
CA ASP A 443 7.52 -10.58 5.43
C ASP A 443 7.68 -9.85 4.09
N SER A 444 7.68 -10.63 3.00
CA SER A 444 7.68 -10.12 1.63
C SER A 444 6.93 -11.06 0.71
N PHE A 445 6.10 -10.49 -0.17
CA PHE A 445 5.38 -11.20 -1.22
C PHE A 445 5.67 -10.52 -2.56
N ASP A 446 5.88 -11.30 -3.61
CA ASP A 446 6.15 -10.82 -4.95
C ASP A 446 5.52 -11.76 -5.96
N ALA A 447 4.67 -11.25 -6.85
CA ALA A 447 3.99 -12.07 -7.83
C ALA A 447 3.78 -11.32 -9.15
N ARG A 448 3.87 -12.06 -10.26
CA ARG A 448 3.46 -11.57 -11.58
C ARG A 448 2.04 -12.01 -11.85
N LEU A 449 1.17 -11.06 -12.12
CA LEU A 449 -0.25 -11.32 -12.29
C LEU A 449 -0.72 -10.94 -13.69
N THR A 450 -1.64 -11.74 -14.21
CA THR A 450 -2.37 -11.48 -15.45
C THR A 450 -3.86 -11.64 -15.19
N TRP A 451 -4.60 -10.56 -15.35
CA TRP A 451 -6.06 -10.58 -15.40
C TRP A 451 -6.54 -10.76 -16.83
N LYS A 452 -7.25 -11.87 -17.10
CA LYS A 452 -7.82 -12.16 -18.42
C LYS A 452 -9.01 -13.10 -18.27
N ASN A 453 -10.03 -12.93 -19.12
CA ASN A 453 -11.24 -13.78 -19.10
C ASN A 453 -11.88 -13.87 -17.70
N GLU A 454 -11.95 -12.73 -16.99
CA GLU A 454 -12.53 -12.63 -15.63
C GLU A 454 -11.80 -13.46 -14.56
N ARG A 455 -10.57 -13.91 -14.84
CA ARG A 455 -9.72 -14.66 -13.93
C ARG A 455 -8.41 -13.94 -13.68
N LEU A 456 -7.92 -14.04 -12.45
CA LEU A 456 -6.59 -13.64 -12.06
C LEU A 456 -5.67 -14.86 -12.14
N LEU A 457 -4.67 -14.77 -13.00
CA LEU A 457 -3.63 -15.77 -13.21
C LEU A 457 -2.33 -15.26 -12.59
N VAL A 458 -1.59 -16.13 -11.91
CA VAL A 458 -0.26 -15.85 -11.38
C VAL A 458 0.66 -16.98 -11.81
N ASP A 459 1.61 -16.68 -12.70
CA ASP A 459 2.52 -17.71 -13.23
C ASP A 459 3.50 -18.17 -12.14
N GLU A 460 4.01 -17.22 -11.36
CA GLU A 460 4.92 -17.46 -10.26
C GLU A 460 4.69 -16.41 -9.16
N ALA A 461 4.61 -16.87 -7.92
CA ALA A 461 4.66 -16.03 -6.73
C ALA A 461 5.76 -16.53 -5.79
N ARG A 462 6.43 -15.57 -5.17
CA ARG A 462 7.42 -15.80 -4.13
C ARG A 462 6.97 -15.12 -2.85
N ALA A 463 6.96 -15.84 -1.74
CA ALA A 463 6.71 -15.29 -0.43
C ALA A 463 7.83 -15.65 0.56
N VAL A 464 8.04 -14.81 1.56
CA VAL A 464 8.88 -15.11 2.73
C VAL A 464 7.98 -15.09 3.96
N TRP A 465 8.03 -16.17 4.74
CA TRP A 465 7.23 -16.33 5.95
C TRP A 465 7.82 -17.42 6.84
N GLY A 466 7.81 -17.24 8.17
CA GLY A 466 8.33 -18.22 9.11
C GLY A 466 9.82 -18.53 8.90
N ASP A 467 10.61 -17.52 8.52
CA ASP A 467 12.03 -17.59 8.11
C ASP A 467 12.30 -18.38 6.81
N GLY A 468 11.27 -18.98 6.20
CA GLY A 468 11.38 -19.75 4.97
C GLY A 468 10.98 -18.98 3.71
N THR A 469 11.29 -19.56 2.55
CA THR A 469 10.85 -19.06 1.24
C THR A 469 9.80 -20.00 0.66
N PHE A 470 8.71 -19.43 0.17
CA PHE A 470 7.65 -20.12 -0.56
C PHE A 470 7.73 -19.74 -2.03
N LEU A 471 7.67 -20.72 -2.91
CA LEU A 471 7.49 -20.59 -4.35
C LEU A 471 6.17 -21.24 -4.71
N ILE A 472 5.33 -20.53 -5.47
CA ILE A 472 4.02 -21.00 -5.88
C ILE A 472 3.96 -20.85 -7.40
N HIS A 473 3.83 -21.97 -8.11
CA HIS A 473 3.68 -21.95 -9.57
C HIS A 473 2.20 -22.11 -9.94
N ASP A 474 1.72 -21.30 -10.88
CA ASP A 474 0.33 -21.33 -11.34
C ASP A 474 -0.73 -21.15 -10.22
N VAL A 475 -1.11 -19.91 -9.95
CA VAL A 475 -2.32 -19.58 -9.19
C VAL A 475 -3.42 -19.12 -10.13
N VAL A 476 -4.61 -19.66 -9.96
CA VAL A 476 -5.84 -19.22 -10.62
C VAL A 476 -6.83 -18.82 -9.55
N LEU A 477 -7.24 -17.56 -9.58
CA LEU A 477 -8.33 -17.02 -8.77
C LEU A 477 -9.47 -16.62 -9.71
N SER A 478 -10.68 -17.08 -9.42
CA SER A 478 -11.89 -16.76 -10.20
C SER A 478 -12.90 -16.00 -9.31
N PRO A 479 -12.80 -14.65 -9.21
CA PRO A 479 -13.60 -13.87 -8.26
C PRO A 479 -15.11 -13.88 -8.52
N PHE A 480 -15.53 -14.18 -9.76
CA PHE A 480 -16.93 -14.17 -10.16
C PHE A 480 -17.56 -15.58 -10.20
N GLU A 481 -16.77 -16.63 -9.97
CA GLU A 481 -17.32 -17.96 -9.77
C GLU A 481 -17.92 -18.08 -8.35
N PRO A 482 -19.00 -18.86 -8.16
CA PRO A 482 -19.59 -19.06 -6.84
C PRO A 482 -18.55 -19.51 -5.81
N GLY A 483 -18.44 -18.73 -4.73
CA GLY A 483 -17.53 -18.98 -3.62
C GLY A 483 -16.07 -18.58 -3.82
N ILE A 484 -15.77 -17.83 -4.90
CA ILE A 484 -14.45 -17.23 -5.15
C ILE A 484 -13.38 -18.33 -5.17
N THR A 485 -13.34 -19.10 -6.26
CA THR A 485 -12.49 -20.29 -6.35
C THR A 485 -11.01 -19.91 -6.45
N LEU A 486 -10.17 -20.64 -5.71
CA LEU A 486 -8.72 -20.52 -5.71
C LEU A 486 -8.11 -21.89 -6.01
N GLU A 487 -7.20 -21.95 -6.97
CA GLU A 487 -6.33 -23.11 -7.22
C GLU A 487 -4.89 -22.64 -7.34
N ALA A 488 -3.99 -23.23 -6.57
CA ALA A 488 -2.55 -23.05 -6.63
C ALA A 488 -1.88 -24.41 -6.84
N ARG A 489 -0.81 -24.46 -7.62
CA ARG A 489 -0.09 -25.69 -7.92
C ARG A 489 1.37 -25.57 -7.50
N GLU A 490 2.01 -26.74 -7.39
CA GLU A 490 3.47 -26.86 -7.19
C GLU A 490 4.01 -25.87 -6.12
N ILE A 491 3.34 -25.81 -4.97
CA ILE A 491 3.79 -24.94 -3.88
C ILE A 491 4.98 -25.64 -3.21
N VAL A 492 6.12 -24.97 -3.22
CA VAL A 492 7.33 -25.43 -2.57
C VAL A 492 7.70 -24.44 -1.48
N ALA A 493 7.94 -24.94 -0.26
CA ALA A 493 8.47 -24.12 0.82
C ALA A 493 9.79 -24.68 1.33
N ASP A 494 10.82 -23.84 1.44
CA ASP A 494 12.14 -24.24 1.91
C ASP A 494 12.57 -23.44 3.14
N GLY A 495 13.17 -24.13 4.11
CA GLY A 495 13.80 -23.50 5.28
C GLY A 495 12.83 -22.82 6.24
N VAL A 496 11.57 -23.27 6.31
CA VAL A 496 10.59 -22.77 7.28
C VAL A 496 10.95 -23.26 8.67
N THR A 497 10.90 -22.40 9.68
CA THR A 497 11.11 -22.80 11.08
C THR A 497 9.82 -22.62 11.88
N ILE A 498 9.54 -23.53 12.81
CA ILE A 498 8.40 -23.38 13.72
C ILE A 498 8.55 -22.15 14.61
N GLN A 499 9.77 -21.78 14.96
CA GLN A 499 10.07 -20.57 15.73
C GLN A 499 9.64 -19.32 14.95
N GLY A 500 10.00 -19.24 13.68
CA GLY A 500 9.58 -18.17 12.78
C GLY A 500 8.07 -18.13 12.65
N LEU A 501 7.41 -19.28 12.44
CA LEU A 501 5.95 -19.36 12.37
C LEU A 501 5.26 -18.90 13.66
N LEU A 502 5.74 -19.33 14.83
CA LEU A 502 5.18 -18.93 16.13
C LEU A 502 5.42 -17.45 16.43
N ARG A 503 6.55 -16.88 15.99
CA ARG A 503 6.82 -15.44 16.06
C ARG A 503 5.84 -14.68 15.18
N ASP A 504 5.75 -15.05 13.90
CA ASP A 504 4.96 -14.32 12.91
C ASP A 504 3.46 -14.43 13.22
N LEU A 505 2.98 -15.58 13.70
CA LEU A 505 1.58 -15.75 14.14
C LEU A 505 1.26 -15.09 15.49
N GLY A 506 2.23 -14.44 16.13
CA GLY A 506 2.05 -13.79 17.43
C GLY A 506 1.83 -14.76 18.60
N ALA A 507 2.14 -16.05 18.44
CA ALA A 507 1.93 -17.07 19.45
C ALA A 507 3.01 -17.01 20.55
N HIS A 508 4.29 -16.95 20.17
CA HIS A 508 5.38 -16.77 21.15
C HIS A 508 6.67 -16.27 20.46
N PRO A 509 7.24 -15.11 20.85
CA PRO A 509 8.41 -14.53 20.18
C PRO A 509 9.72 -15.28 20.47
N GLN A 510 9.76 -16.12 21.52
CA GLN A 510 10.95 -16.84 21.96
C GLN A 510 10.63 -18.30 22.32
N SER A 511 10.03 -19.05 21.38
CA SER A 511 9.67 -20.45 21.63
C SER A 511 10.87 -21.26 22.11
N HIS A 512 10.66 -22.16 23.07
CA HIS A 512 11.64 -23.15 23.52
C HIS A 512 11.64 -24.41 22.65
N VAL A 513 10.68 -24.52 21.74
CA VAL A 513 10.62 -25.57 20.73
C VAL A 513 11.37 -25.08 19.50
N GLY A 514 12.26 -25.90 18.96
CA GLY A 514 12.83 -25.71 17.64
C GLY A 514 12.44 -26.82 16.70
N TRP A 515 12.12 -26.47 15.45
CA TRP A 515 11.84 -27.46 14.42
C TRP A 515 12.05 -26.84 13.04
N ASP A 516 12.96 -27.43 12.28
CA ASP A 516 13.26 -27.00 10.93
C ASP A 516 12.45 -27.84 9.94
N ILE A 517 11.53 -27.18 9.24
CA ILE A 517 10.79 -27.74 8.11
C ILE A 517 11.63 -27.43 6.87
N ALA A 518 12.58 -28.32 6.60
CA ALA A 518 13.60 -28.11 5.58
C ALA A 518 13.02 -27.94 4.17
N HIS A 519 11.97 -28.70 3.85
CA HIS A 519 11.31 -28.68 2.54
C HIS A 519 9.85 -29.12 2.68
N VAL A 520 8.94 -28.43 2.00
CA VAL A 520 7.52 -28.77 1.87
C VAL A 520 7.16 -28.75 0.39
N ASP A 521 6.40 -29.73 -0.05
CA ASP A 521 5.82 -29.82 -1.39
C ASP A 521 4.30 -30.01 -1.25
N ILE A 522 3.53 -29.12 -1.86
CA ILE A 522 2.07 -29.19 -1.97
C ILE A 522 1.72 -29.13 -3.47
N PRO A 523 1.55 -30.28 -4.14
CA PRO A 523 1.38 -30.33 -5.60
C PRO A 523 0.14 -29.57 -6.08
N LYS A 524 -0.91 -29.58 -5.26
CA LYS A 524 -2.16 -28.88 -5.51
C LYS A 524 -2.79 -28.43 -4.21
N PHE A 525 -3.18 -27.15 -4.17
CA PHE A 525 -3.89 -26.54 -3.07
C PHE A 525 -5.03 -25.69 -3.60
N GLY A 526 -6.25 -25.88 -3.11
CA GLY A 526 -7.37 -25.07 -3.61
C GLY A 526 -8.70 -25.34 -2.96
N GLY A 527 -9.72 -24.61 -3.41
CA GLY A 527 -11.09 -24.65 -2.92
C GLY A 527 -11.78 -23.29 -3.04
N THR A 528 -12.52 -22.87 -2.02
CA THR A 528 -13.30 -21.63 -2.00
C THR A 528 -12.81 -20.66 -0.92
N LEU A 529 -12.90 -19.35 -1.19
CA LEU A 529 -12.62 -18.31 -0.20
C LEU A 529 -13.88 -17.87 0.56
N ASP A 530 -15.08 -18.09 0.01
CA ASP A 530 -16.35 -17.78 0.67
C ASP A 530 -17.43 -18.86 0.43
N PRO A 531 -17.77 -19.71 1.42
CA PRO A 531 -17.10 -19.83 2.70
C PRO A 531 -15.67 -20.35 2.54
N LEU A 532 -14.79 -19.99 3.48
CA LEU A 532 -13.40 -20.42 3.49
C LEU A 532 -13.30 -21.96 3.59
N ALA A 533 -12.82 -22.60 2.53
CA ALA A 533 -12.58 -24.04 2.48
C ALA A 533 -11.48 -24.33 1.46
N LEU A 534 -10.23 -24.35 1.91
CA LEU A 534 -9.06 -24.65 1.08
C LEU A 534 -8.42 -25.94 1.56
N SER A 535 -7.93 -26.78 0.64
CA SER A 535 -7.16 -27.95 1.03
C SER A 535 -6.18 -28.43 -0.02
N GLY A 536 -5.17 -29.17 0.42
CA GLY A 536 -4.18 -29.80 -0.45
C GLY A 536 -3.39 -30.87 0.28
N ASP A 537 -2.93 -31.86 -0.46
CA ASP A 537 -2.03 -32.88 0.05
C ASP A 537 -0.63 -32.27 0.18
N LEU A 538 0.04 -32.54 1.29
CA LEU A 538 1.37 -32.01 1.57
C LEU A 538 2.34 -33.16 1.87
N THR A 539 3.58 -32.97 1.45
CA THR A 539 4.72 -33.75 1.91
C THR A 539 5.76 -32.79 2.46
N ALA A 540 6.40 -33.14 3.57
CA ALA A 540 7.41 -32.31 4.18
C ALA A 540 8.58 -33.15 4.68
N ARG A 541 9.78 -32.60 4.58
CA ARG A 541 10.99 -33.13 5.21
C ARG A 541 11.35 -32.19 6.34
N THR A 542 11.52 -32.76 7.52
CA THR A 542 11.80 -32.01 8.72
C THR A 542 13.06 -32.52 9.40
N LYS A 543 13.71 -31.65 10.17
CA LYS A 543 14.94 -31.96 10.90
C LYS A 543 15.05 -31.13 12.17
N ASP A 544 15.99 -31.53 13.01
CA ASP A 544 16.42 -30.77 14.18
C ASP A 544 15.25 -30.36 15.11
N PHE A 545 14.21 -31.20 15.19
CA PHE A 545 13.14 -31.00 16.16
C PHE A 545 13.75 -31.13 17.55
N GLY A 546 13.41 -30.20 18.45
CA GLY A 546 13.78 -30.33 19.83
C GLY A 546 13.08 -29.35 20.75
N VAL A 547 12.95 -29.78 22.00
CA VAL A 547 12.52 -28.94 23.11
C VAL A 547 13.76 -28.61 23.92
N TYR A 548 13.92 -27.35 24.28
CA TYR A 548 15.13 -26.84 24.93
C TYR A 548 14.78 -26.13 26.24
N ASP A 549 15.75 -26.04 27.15
CA ASP A 549 15.61 -25.28 28.40
C ASP A 549 15.53 -23.75 28.17
N ARG A 550 15.88 -23.30 26.97
CA ARG A 550 15.95 -21.92 26.52
C ARG A 550 15.63 -21.85 25.03
N PRO A 551 15.33 -20.67 24.47
CA PRO A 551 15.06 -20.54 23.04
C PRO A 551 16.17 -21.13 22.15
N PRO A 552 15.87 -21.82 21.04
CA PRO A 552 16.84 -22.52 20.19
C PRO A 552 18.00 -21.66 19.67
N HIS A 553 17.77 -20.36 19.50
CA HIS A 553 18.79 -19.42 19.01
C HIS A 553 19.78 -18.97 20.10
N ARG A 554 19.52 -19.25 21.39
CA ARG A 554 20.43 -18.85 22.47
C ARG A 554 21.61 -19.81 22.61
N GLU A 555 22.78 -19.24 22.88
CA GLU A 555 23.98 -20.00 23.22
C GLU A 555 23.82 -20.72 24.57
N GLY A 556 24.49 -21.86 24.69
CA GLY A 556 24.48 -22.67 25.92
C GLY A 556 23.12 -23.32 26.25
N ARG A 557 22.18 -23.35 25.30
CA ARG A 557 20.92 -24.10 25.46
C ARG A 557 21.19 -25.58 25.71
N LYS A 558 20.39 -26.18 26.57
CA LYS A 558 20.39 -27.62 26.81
C LYS A 558 19.16 -28.22 26.14
N ARG A 559 19.42 -29.29 25.40
CA ARG A 559 18.39 -30.10 24.74
C ARG A 559 17.68 -30.93 25.81
N MET A 560 16.35 -30.87 25.83
CA MET A 560 15.50 -31.64 26.75
C MET A 560 14.88 -32.84 26.06
N VAL A 561 14.49 -32.72 24.80
CA VAL A 561 13.99 -33.78 23.91
C VAL A 561 14.39 -33.41 22.49
N SER A 562 14.69 -34.37 21.61
CA SER A 562 14.90 -34.06 20.19
C SER A 562 14.46 -35.19 19.26
N VAL A 563 14.25 -34.86 17.99
CA VAL A 563 14.19 -35.81 16.89
C VAL A 563 15.03 -35.25 15.75
N ASP A 564 16.01 -36.01 15.28
CA ASP A 564 16.98 -35.51 14.29
C ASP A 564 16.35 -35.22 12.93
N ARG A 565 15.44 -36.09 12.46
CA ARG A 565 14.77 -35.97 11.15
C ARG A 565 13.48 -36.76 11.06
N GLY A 566 12.58 -36.31 10.20
CA GLY A 566 11.37 -37.04 9.86
C GLY A 566 10.77 -36.59 8.53
N ASP A 567 10.18 -37.55 7.82
CA ASP A 567 9.33 -37.31 6.66
C ASP A 567 7.88 -37.24 7.13
N VAL A 568 7.14 -36.25 6.65
CA VAL A 568 5.73 -36.03 6.99
C VAL A 568 4.90 -36.05 5.71
N THR A 569 3.81 -36.79 5.69
CA THR A 569 2.82 -36.77 4.61
C THR A 569 1.43 -36.60 5.18
N GLY A 570 0.54 -35.86 4.52
CA GLY A 570 -0.84 -35.74 4.96
C GLY A 570 -1.59 -34.67 4.17
N LYS A 571 -2.64 -34.12 4.75
CA LYS A 571 -3.46 -33.09 4.10
C LYS A 571 -3.59 -31.84 4.96
N LEU A 572 -3.28 -30.69 4.37
CA LEU A 572 -3.59 -29.38 4.97
C LEU A 572 -5.00 -28.99 4.56
N ALA A 573 -5.84 -28.63 5.54
CA ALA A 573 -7.17 -28.11 5.32
C ALA A 573 -7.38 -26.82 6.12
N ILE A 574 -7.79 -25.75 5.44
CA ILE A 574 -8.10 -24.45 6.03
C ILE A 574 -9.60 -24.23 5.88
N GLY A 575 -10.30 -24.21 7.02
CA GLY A 575 -11.73 -23.96 7.09
C GLY A 575 -12.06 -22.67 7.83
N PRO A 576 -13.35 -22.36 8.03
CA PRO A 576 -13.79 -21.11 8.66
C PRO A 576 -13.52 -21.07 10.17
N GLY A 577 -13.32 -22.23 10.82
CA GLY A 577 -13.10 -22.30 12.27
C GLY A 577 -11.70 -22.78 12.69
N ALA A 578 -10.93 -23.40 11.78
CA ALA A 578 -9.66 -24.01 12.12
C ALA A 578 -8.78 -24.27 10.89
N VAL A 579 -7.48 -24.34 11.13
CA VAL A 579 -6.53 -25.05 10.28
C VAL A 579 -6.40 -26.49 10.80
N THR A 580 -6.50 -27.47 9.91
CA THR A 580 -6.39 -28.89 10.25
C THR A 580 -5.28 -29.54 9.43
N LEU A 581 -4.39 -30.24 10.11
CA LEU A 581 -3.42 -31.16 9.54
C LEU A 581 -4.02 -32.57 9.65
N GLN A 582 -4.64 -33.04 8.58
CA GLN A 582 -5.45 -34.26 8.56
C GLN A 582 -4.64 -35.48 8.11
N GLY A 583 -4.78 -36.58 8.87
CA GLY A 583 -4.18 -37.87 8.49
C GLY A 583 -2.66 -37.78 8.30
N MET A 584 -2.00 -36.97 9.13
CA MET A 584 -0.56 -36.81 9.09
C MET A 584 0.12 -38.13 9.45
N HIS A 585 1.10 -38.51 8.65
CA HIS A 585 1.97 -39.64 8.88
C HIS A 585 3.40 -39.12 8.96
N LEU A 586 3.96 -39.11 10.17
CA LEU A 586 5.34 -38.77 10.44
C LEU A 586 6.15 -40.07 10.55
N ARG A 587 7.19 -40.20 9.72
CA ARG A 587 8.13 -41.30 9.75
C ARG A 587 9.54 -40.80 10.06
N THR A 588 10.11 -41.28 11.14
CA THR A 588 11.51 -41.05 11.51
C THR A 588 12.32 -42.32 11.20
N PRO A 589 13.64 -42.39 11.48
CA PRO A 589 14.41 -43.61 11.28
C PRO A 589 13.89 -44.85 12.03
N LYS A 590 13.26 -44.69 13.20
CA LYS A 590 12.78 -45.80 14.05
C LYS A 590 11.34 -45.65 14.56
N SER A 591 10.67 -44.53 14.30
CA SER A 591 9.31 -44.25 14.74
C SER A 591 8.35 -44.00 13.57
N GLU A 592 7.08 -44.31 13.80
CA GLU A 592 5.97 -44.14 12.86
C GLU A 592 4.79 -43.55 13.63
N VAL A 593 4.36 -42.34 13.28
CA VAL A 593 3.32 -41.59 14.01
C VAL A 593 2.19 -41.21 13.07
N PHE A 594 0.98 -41.62 13.42
CA PHE A 594 -0.24 -41.24 12.71
C PHE A 594 -1.02 -40.25 13.54
N THR A 595 -1.26 -39.05 13.04
CA THR A 595 -1.94 -38.01 13.81
C THR A 595 -2.81 -37.08 12.97
N THR A 596 -3.85 -36.54 13.59
CA THR A 596 -4.58 -35.38 13.07
C THR A 596 -4.47 -34.27 14.10
N VAL A 597 -4.12 -33.06 13.66
CA VAL A 597 -4.00 -31.88 14.53
C VAL A 597 -4.97 -30.81 14.04
N LYS A 598 -5.74 -30.24 14.96
CA LYS A 598 -6.68 -29.15 14.73
C LYS A 598 -6.25 -27.93 15.53
N LEU A 599 -6.08 -26.81 14.83
CA LEU A 599 -5.74 -25.51 15.38
C LEU A 599 -6.89 -24.55 15.09
N GLY A 600 -7.79 -24.37 16.05
CA GLY A 600 -8.95 -23.50 15.95
C GLY A 600 -8.63 -22.04 16.17
N TYR A 601 -9.32 -21.15 15.45
CA TYR A 601 -9.10 -19.71 15.55
C TYR A 601 -9.57 -19.10 16.88
N ASN A 602 -10.42 -19.81 17.62
CA ASN A 602 -10.98 -19.40 18.92
C ASN A 602 -10.31 -20.13 20.09
N ASP A 603 -8.97 -20.30 20.03
CA ASP A 603 -8.20 -21.00 21.07
C ASP A 603 -8.68 -22.45 21.31
N ASP A 604 -9.09 -23.13 20.23
CA ASP A 604 -9.52 -24.54 20.27
C ASP A 604 -8.39 -25.42 19.77
N PHE A 605 -7.97 -26.38 20.60
CA PHE A 605 -6.92 -27.33 20.29
C PHE A 605 -7.51 -28.73 20.18
N GLY A 606 -7.11 -29.45 19.14
CA GLY A 606 -7.42 -30.87 18.99
C GLY A 606 -6.21 -31.65 18.48
N ILE A 607 -6.00 -32.85 19.04
CA ILE A 607 -5.01 -33.81 18.56
C ILE A 607 -5.58 -35.22 18.66
N ASP A 608 -5.45 -35.98 17.58
CA ASP A 608 -5.76 -37.40 17.55
C ASP A 608 -4.48 -38.14 17.17
N VAL A 609 -4.05 -39.10 17.98
CA VAL A 609 -2.95 -40.01 17.68
C VAL A 609 -3.56 -41.38 17.40
N GLY A 610 -3.48 -41.79 16.15
CA GLY A 610 -4.14 -42.98 15.63
C GLY A 610 -3.46 -44.28 16.04
N LYS A 611 -4.25 -45.36 16.02
CA LYS A 611 -3.78 -46.73 16.20
C LYS A 611 -2.64 -47.06 15.25
N GLY A 612 -1.67 -47.83 15.77
CA GLY A 612 -0.48 -48.23 15.01
C GLY A 612 0.68 -47.23 15.12
N THR A 613 0.51 -46.12 15.85
CA THR A 613 1.61 -45.22 16.19
C THR A 613 2.61 -45.93 17.08
N LYS A 614 3.88 -45.92 16.66
CA LYS A 614 5.04 -46.51 17.34
C LYS A 614 6.14 -45.48 17.49
N VAL A 615 6.60 -45.28 18.72
CA VAL A 615 7.64 -44.31 19.06
C VAL A 615 8.81 -45.04 19.71
N ASP A 616 9.99 -44.97 19.10
CA ASP A 616 11.24 -45.39 19.75
C ASP A 616 11.71 -44.27 20.67
N LEU A 617 11.64 -44.50 21.99
CA LEU A 617 12.03 -43.51 22.99
C LEU A 617 13.52 -43.17 22.91
N GLY A 618 14.34 -44.06 22.36
CA GLY A 618 15.75 -43.81 22.10
C GLY A 618 15.98 -42.73 21.04
N GLU A 619 15.00 -42.44 20.18
CA GLU A 619 15.07 -41.28 19.28
C GLU A 619 14.75 -39.96 19.99
N LEU A 620 13.93 -40.00 21.06
CA LEU A 620 13.57 -38.83 21.87
C LEU A 620 14.60 -38.54 22.97
N SER A 621 15.43 -39.53 23.30
CA SER A 621 16.46 -39.51 24.33
C SER A 621 17.59 -38.50 24.02
N PRO A 622 18.22 -37.89 25.04
CA PRO A 622 17.88 -37.97 26.47
C PRO A 622 16.67 -37.08 26.81
N LEU A 623 15.90 -37.49 27.83
CA LEU A 623 14.95 -36.61 28.50
C LEU A 623 15.71 -35.78 29.54
N VAL A 624 16.05 -34.55 29.18
CA VAL A 624 16.93 -33.64 29.95
C VAL A 624 18.35 -34.24 30.11
N ALA A 625 18.57 -35.05 31.14
CA ALA A 625 19.85 -35.71 31.44
C ALA A 625 19.68 -37.23 31.66
N VAL A 626 18.46 -37.74 31.47
CA VAL A 626 18.11 -39.13 31.73
C VAL A 626 17.87 -39.81 30.40
N ASP A 627 18.68 -40.83 30.09
CA ASP A 627 18.49 -41.63 28.89
C ASP A 627 17.20 -42.44 29.00
N ILE A 628 16.38 -42.42 27.96
CA ILE A 628 15.17 -43.24 27.86
C ILE A 628 15.27 -44.15 26.64
N GLY A 629 14.68 -45.34 26.72
CA GLY A 629 14.71 -46.34 25.66
C GLY A 629 13.48 -47.23 25.66
N GLY A 630 13.33 -47.99 24.58
CA GLY A 630 12.19 -48.87 24.34
C GLY A 630 11.27 -48.36 23.24
N VAL A 631 10.35 -49.22 22.80
CA VAL A 631 9.38 -48.90 21.73
C VAL A 631 7.99 -48.82 22.34
N VAL A 632 7.34 -47.67 22.16
CA VAL A 632 6.02 -47.38 22.71
C VAL A 632 4.97 -47.40 21.60
N ASP A 633 3.96 -48.25 21.75
CA ASP A 633 2.70 -48.15 21.02
C ASP A 633 1.80 -47.15 21.76
N VAL A 634 1.31 -46.12 21.08
CA VAL A 634 0.46 -45.06 21.69
C VAL A 634 -0.79 -44.80 20.85
N GLU A 635 -1.92 -44.64 21.54
CA GLU A 635 -3.16 -44.12 20.99
C GLU A 635 -3.64 -43.02 21.93
N ALA A 636 -3.94 -41.83 21.41
CA ALA A 636 -4.31 -40.70 22.25
C ALA A 636 -5.31 -39.78 21.57
N HIS A 637 -6.11 -39.10 22.38
CA HIS A 637 -7.05 -38.06 21.98
C HIS A 637 -6.86 -36.87 22.91
N GLY A 638 -6.71 -35.69 22.34
CA GLY A 638 -6.53 -34.46 23.08
C GLY A 638 -7.46 -33.37 22.59
N VAL A 639 -8.02 -32.64 23.55
CA VAL A 639 -8.90 -31.49 23.34
C VAL A 639 -8.60 -30.43 24.40
N GLY A 640 -9.01 -29.20 24.15
CA GLY A 640 -8.91 -28.11 25.13
C GLY A 640 -8.54 -26.80 24.47
N THR A 641 -7.85 -25.95 25.22
CA THR A 641 -7.28 -24.70 24.70
C THR A 641 -5.79 -24.83 24.45
N PHE A 642 -5.16 -23.83 23.79
CA PHE A 642 -3.71 -23.84 23.64
C PHE A 642 -2.98 -23.71 25.00
N GLU A 643 -3.62 -23.08 26.00
CA GLU A 643 -3.08 -22.94 27.36
C GLU A 643 -3.29 -24.18 28.23
N MET A 644 -4.44 -24.86 28.07
CA MET A 644 -4.82 -26.02 28.89
C MET A 644 -5.23 -27.21 28.01
N PRO A 645 -4.32 -27.76 27.19
CA PRO A 645 -4.61 -28.97 26.43
C PRO A 645 -4.72 -30.15 27.40
N ARG A 646 -5.75 -30.98 27.21
CA ARG A 646 -5.93 -32.23 27.96
C ARG A 646 -5.82 -33.39 26.97
N VAL A 647 -4.80 -34.23 27.15
CA VAL A 647 -4.55 -35.39 26.28
C VAL A 647 -4.76 -36.66 27.09
N GLU A 648 -5.66 -37.51 26.63
CA GLU A 648 -5.94 -38.82 27.21
C GLU A 648 -5.53 -39.91 26.23
N GLY A 649 -5.03 -41.04 26.70
CA GLY A 649 -4.61 -42.11 25.80
C GLY A 649 -4.33 -43.43 26.49
N THR A 650 -3.88 -44.39 25.68
CA THR A 650 -3.33 -45.66 26.14
C THR A 650 -1.94 -45.85 25.58
N ILE A 651 -1.06 -46.43 26.39
CA ILE A 651 0.30 -46.78 25.98
C ILE A 651 0.59 -48.25 26.30
N ALA A 652 1.42 -48.85 25.47
CA ALA A 652 2.14 -50.08 25.76
C ALA A 652 3.60 -49.89 25.34
N ALA A 653 4.56 -50.38 26.13
CA ALA A 653 5.97 -50.20 25.85
C ALA A 653 6.70 -51.54 25.91
N LYS A 654 7.63 -51.75 24.98
CA LYS A 654 8.55 -52.88 24.98
C LYS A 654 9.96 -52.43 25.33
N ASP A 655 10.64 -53.22 26.15
CA ASP A 655 12.03 -52.97 26.56
C ASP A 655 12.23 -51.53 27.09
N PHE A 656 11.26 -51.05 27.88
CA PHE A 656 11.29 -49.72 28.48
C PHE A 656 12.48 -49.61 29.43
N SER A 657 13.28 -48.58 29.23
CA SER A 657 14.42 -48.27 30.10
C SER A 657 14.51 -46.77 30.36
N ILE A 658 15.01 -46.43 31.55
CA ILE A 658 15.16 -45.04 32.01
C ILE A 658 16.41 -44.91 32.90
N GLY A 659 17.29 -43.97 32.61
CA GLY A 659 18.50 -43.72 33.40
C GLY A 659 19.43 -44.93 33.53
N GLY A 660 19.45 -45.81 32.53
CA GLY A 660 20.18 -47.08 32.56
C GLY A 660 19.48 -48.21 33.34
N PHE A 661 18.33 -47.94 33.96
CA PHE A 661 17.48 -48.96 34.59
C PHE A 661 16.55 -49.58 33.54
N ASP A 662 16.64 -50.89 33.36
CA ASP A 662 15.78 -51.67 32.46
C ASP A 662 14.51 -52.08 33.21
N ALA A 663 13.44 -51.32 32.97
CA ALA A 663 12.16 -51.48 33.64
C ALA A 663 11.28 -52.59 32.99
N GLY A 664 11.64 -53.10 31.81
CA GLY A 664 10.90 -54.17 31.14
C GLY A 664 9.74 -53.69 30.28
N ASN A 665 8.67 -54.47 30.20
CA ASN A 665 7.55 -54.21 29.30
C ASN A 665 6.39 -53.58 30.06
N ILE A 666 5.83 -52.50 29.52
CA ILE A 666 4.53 -51.97 29.94
C ILE A 666 3.49 -52.61 29.03
N ARG A 667 2.69 -53.55 29.55
CA ARG A 667 1.63 -54.21 28.77
C ARG A 667 0.48 -53.27 28.46
N HIS A 668 0.15 -52.43 29.43
CA HIS A 668 -0.93 -51.46 29.34
C HIS A 668 -0.72 -50.35 30.35
N ALA A 669 -1.01 -49.11 29.98
CA ALA A 669 -1.27 -48.02 30.90
C ALA A 669 -2.23 -47.02 30.24
N LYS A 670 -3.15 -46.48 31.03
CA LYS A 670 -3.94 -45.30 30.63
C LYS A 670 -3.17 -44.07 31.00
N VAL A 671 -3.15 -43.07 30.12
CA VAL A 671 -2.39 -41.85 30.29
C VAL A 671 -3.34 -40.67 30.26
N VAL A 672 -3.16 -39.75 31.20
CA VAL A 672 -3.76 -38.42 31.15
C VAL A 672 -2.63 -37.40 31.32
N PHE A 673 -2.45 -36.56 30.31
CA PHE A 673 -1.54 -35.45 30.33
C PHE A 673 -2.33 -34.14 30.39
N MET A 674 -1.90 -33.26 31.31
CA MET A 674 -2.29 -31.86 31.35
C MET A 674 -1.02 -31.02 31.57
N PRO A 675 -1.04 -29.71 31.34
CA PRO A 675 0.14 -28.89 31.63
C PRO A 675 0.64 -29.14 33.06
N LEU A 676 1.94 -29.40 33.16
CA LEU A 676 2.67 -29.61 34.42
C LEU A 676 2.44 -30.95 35.15
N TRP A 677 1.62 -31.86 34.66
CA TRP A 677 1.59 -33.22 35.20
C TRP A 677 1.14 -34.30 34.22
N LEU A 678 1.57 -35.53 34.50
CA LEU A 678 1.23 -36.75 33.79
C LEU A 678 0.68 -37.75 34.82
N GLU A 679 -0.50 -38.33 34.57
CA GLU A 679 -1.05 -39.41 35.37
C GLU A 679 -1.15 -40.66 34.52
N LEU A 680 -0.55 -41.74 35.00
CA LEU A 680 -0.69 -43.08 34.49
C LEU A 680 -1.64 -43.83 35.43
N ALA A 681 -2.62 -44.54 34.88
CA ALA A 681 -3.53 -45.39 35.63
C ALA A 681 -3.53 -46.80 35.04
N ASP A 682 -3.82 -47.79 35.88
CA ASP A 682 -3.86 -49.21 35.47
C ASP A 682 -2.55 -49.66 34.78
N VAL A 683 -1.39 -49.25 35.31
CA VAL A 683 -0.08 -49.61 34.74
C VAL A 683 0.21 -51.07 35.02
N GLU A 684 0.36 -51.86 33.96
CA GLU A 684 0.75 -53.26 34.03
C GLU A 684 2.18 -53.42 33.52
N LEU A 685 3.10 -53.69 34.44
CA LEU A 685 4.53 -53.80 34.15
C LEU A 685 5.00 -55.25 34.31
N GLU A 686 5.76 -55.74 33.35
CA GLU A 686 6.29 -57.09 33.30
C GLU A 686 7.80 -57.07 33.06
N LYS A 687 8.56 -57.75 33.91
CA LYS A 687 9.99 -57.97 33.72
C LYS A 687 10.33 -59.42 34.05
N ASN A 688 10.85 -60.17 33.08
CA ASN A 688 11.15 -61.60 33.23
C ASN A 688 9.94 -62.40 33.75
N GLN A 689 9.99 -62.87 35.01
CA GLN A 689 8.88 -63.59 35.66
C GLN A 689 8.08 -62.69 36.59
N SER A 690 8.51 -61.45 36.84
CA SER A 690 7.86 -60.52 37.75
C SER A 690 6.77 -59.72 37.06
N TYR A 691 5.64 -59.59 37.76
CA TYR A 691 4.50 -58.78 37.33
C TYR A 691 4.13 -57.76 38.40
N LEU A 692 3.95 -56.52 37.98
CA LEU A 692 3.65 -55.37 38.84
C LEU A 692 2.44 -54.63 38.28
N VAL A 693 1.48 -54.32 39.15
CA VAL A 693 0.35 -53.45 38.80
C VAL A 693 0.44 -52.19 39.63
N SER A 694 0.38 -51.03 38.98
CA SER A 694 0.23 -49.75 39.66
C SER A 694 -1.14 -49.15 39.31
N PRO A 695 -2.08 -49.06 40.27
CA PRO A 695 -3.39 -48.46 40.03
C PRO A 695 -3.28 -46.99 39.61
N ARG A 696 -2.27 -46.29 40.14
CA ARG A 696 -2.01 -44.89 39.89
C ARG A 696 -0.51 -44.61 40.02
N LEU A 697 0.02 -43.93 39.01
CA LEU A 697 1.33 -43.31 39.03
C LEU A 697 1.18 -41.87 38.53
N LYS A 698 1.60 -40.89 39.32
CA LYS A 698 1.55 -39.47 38.97
C LYS A 698 2.95 -38.89 38.90
N VAL A 699 3.24 -38.20 37.80
CA VAL A 699 4.47 -37.43 37.59
C VAL A 699 4.09 -35.95 37.57
N ALA A 700 4.57 -35.19 38.55
CA ALA A 700 4.38 -33.74 38.62
C ALA A 700 5.67 -33.01 38.24
N PHE A 701 5.54 -32.05 37.32
CA PHE A 701 6.66 -31.23 36.81
C PHE A 701 6.73 -29.85 37.49
N ASP A 702 5.76 -29.49 38.33
CA ASP A 702 5.68 -28.22 39.07
C ASP A 702 6.15 -28.32 40.54
N ALA A 703 6.67 -29.46 40.96
CA ALA A 703 7.10 -29.72 42.34
C ALA A 703 8.44 -29.05 42.75
N GLY A 704 8.83 -27.97 42.07
CA GLY A 704 10.08 -27.22 42.32
C GLY A 704 11.20 -27.55 41.34
N ALA A 705 12.42 -27.79 41.84
CA ALA A 705 13.57 -28.15 41.01
C ALA A 705 13.59 -29.65 40.60
N ASP A 706 12.65 -30.43 41.14
CA ASP A 706 12.61 -31.89 41.03
C ASP A 706 11.31 -32.36 40.36
N VAL A 707 11.39 -33.49 39.66
CA VAL A 707 10.21 -34.22 39.15
C VAL A 707 9.72 -35.15 40.26
N LEU A 708 8.49 -34.98 40.73
CA LEU A 708 7.90 -35.86 41.74
C LEU A 708 7.18 -37.02 41.05
N VAL A 709 7.61 -38.25 41.34
CA VAL A 709 6.93 -39.48 40.92
C VAL A 709 6.29 -40.11 42.15
N ASP A 710 4.96 -40.19 42.17
CA ASP A 710 4.16 -40.84 43.19
C ASP A 710 3.49 -42.08 42.59
N ALA A 711 3.61 -43.25 43.22
CA ALA A 711 3.11 -44.51 42.66
C ALA A 711 2.61 -45.47 43.73
N ASP A 712 1.39 -45.96 43.56
CA ASP A 712 0.86 -47.08 44.34
C ASP A 712 1.21 -48.39 43.63
N VAL A 713 1.79 -49.35 44.34
CA VAL A 713 2.28 -50.61 43.74
C VAL A 713 1.66 -51.82 44.40
N GLU A 714 0.94 -52.63 43.62
CA GLU A 714 0.43 -53.94 44.02
C GLU A 714 1.34 -55.06 43.49
N ALA A 715 2.10 -55.67 44.40
CA ALA A 715 3.02 -56.77 44.11
C ALA A 715 2.49 -58.17 44.52
N LEU A 716 1.22 -58.26 44.92
CA LEU A 716 0.62 -59.47 45.51
C LEU A 716 -0.05 -60.42 44.51
N LYS A 717 -0.18 -60.02 43.23
CA LYS A 717 -0.71 -60.88 42.16
C LYS A 717 0.40 -61.80 41.64
N ALA A 718 0.10 -63.09 41.52
CA ALA A 718 1.03 -64.03 40.90
C ALA A 718 1.17 -63.74 39.39
N PRO A 719 2.39 -63.80 38.82
CA PRO A 719 3.65 -64.15 39.49
C PRO A 719 4.21 -62.99 40.35
N TYR A 720 4.61 -63.31 41.58
CA TYR A 720 5.06 -62.34 42.58
C TYR A 720 6.27 -61.52 42.12
N LEU A 721 6.39 -60.28 42.60
CA LEU A 721 7.55 -59.43 42.35
C LEU A 721 8.83 -60.06 42.94
N GLN A 722 9.80 -60.38 42.08
CA GLN A 722 11.15 -60.75 42.49
C GLN A 722 12.08 -59.55 42.24
N ILE A 723 12.62 -58.97 43.31
CA ILE A 723 13.53 -57.81 43.21
C ILE A 723 14.74 -58.13 42.31
N ALA A 724 15.20 -59.39 42.30
CA ALA A 724 16.29 -59.84 41.46
C ALA A 724 16.03 -59.73 39.94
N ASP A 725 14.77 -59.63 39.50
CA ASP A 725 14.43 -59.41 38.10
C ASP A 725 14.68 -57.96 37.65
N PHE A 726 14.90 -57.04 38.60
CA PHE A 726 15.06 -55.59 38.38
C PHE A 726 16.43 -55.05 38.85
N LEU A 727 17.34 -55.93 39.29
CA LEU A 727 18.73 -55.59 39.63
C LEU A 727 19.66 -56.01 38.49
#